data_AF-A0A850BA76-F1
#
_entry.id   AF-A0A850BA76-F1
#
_cell.length_a   1.000
_cell.length_b   1.000
_cell.length_c   1.000
_cell.angle_alpha   90.00
_cell.angle_beta   90.00
_cell.angle_gamma   90.00
#
_symmetry.space_group_name_H-M   'P 1'
#
loop_
_entity.id
_entity.type
_entity.pdbx_description
1 polymer ?
#
loop_
_entity_poly.entity_id
_entity_poly.type
_entity_poly.pdbx_seq_one_letter_code
_entity_poly.pdbx_strand_id
1 'polypeptide(L)'
;MSEAEKRESRAEGAAPLYEARLSDPRERAVLPREALRGRAVRRAEKTSDITRFRGVVAAAITGAVVAGAAVLLTPPPGGLSSPGPLARPHAKAKLDCTSCHGDKGARAAKTPAERSEMSRACVKCHGPHPSTRSAHQQALSSGQIGCPTCHTIHRGDQGVAFAPGERPVRFAAGVEVEAPEVAFYPEGKVTIPIVTAKSCAGCHEVNSRRDPIARCLIAGQEALGPDRPIVCFDEHEVSLPDDGTSGLGGGRGLAPPGRKRIDSPRDKPRREGGVCSGQHTLDRGIGWEAAREVAAAMPSVPKPDVTDRPWTWLFSGLVASALAFSFVRGGYALAARRRKPKALTPEAMIRPSTRVRLPQIDTGTCLGCYACVDACPYDVFEIQRYVAVVARPEACCGLTLCEQKCPNGSLQITDGDAIGDRPRLRDNLESPDVPGLFLAGDITGLPLIKNAILQGSHAATAAAESLKGEKGGRTDGGNLDLLIVGAGPAGISAALRAKELGLTCEVVEQGGVAQSIQSFPRGKLVFDQPLELPVSGKLWLKESSKEELLSHWLRIVRQERLMIHQDTRMLSLAREGSGFAVTTAPRDGGEPSIRRAKRVVLAIGQRGSPRRLPFELRPEVEARVHYHLADARSFAGRKVVIVGLGDVAMEAAIALSRQPDTSVTLIHRRSGFTRGKSRNIDEIKRLTALGRVTIHFDAEVTDIDRDKVAVRTPARPLSLRYDAVLVMIGSIPPGSQLAAAGVRTIAEDASLHPDKHGTTQNLGAGESAVDVFRSPIG
;
A
#
# COMPACT_ATOMS: atom_id res chain seq x y z
N MET A 1 -8.05 -3.36 -56.04
CA MET A 1 -7.78 -3.26 -54.60
C MET A 1 -6.93 -4.45 -54.21
N SER A 2 -5.70 -4.17 -53.80
CA SER A 2 -4.64 -5.18 -53.64
C SER A 2 -4.75 -5.90 -52.30
N GLU A 3 -4.14 -7.08 -52.16
CA GLU A 3 -4.07 -7.82 -50.88
C GLU A 3 -3.51 -7.02 -49.70
N ALA A 4 -2.87 -5.87 -49.94
CA ALA A 4 -2.47 -4.92 -48.90
C ALA A 4 -3.67 -4.24 -48.20
N GLU A 5 -4.75 -3.95 -48.93
CA GLU A 5 -5.94 -3.26 -48.38
C GLU A 5 -6.83 -4.20 -47.55
N LYS A 6 -6.69 -5.53 -47.70
CA LYS A 6 -7.38 -6.52 -46.85
C LYS A 6 -6.69 -6.79 -45.51
N ARG A 7 -5.43 -6.33 -45.32
CA ARG A 7 -4.71 -6.46 -44.05
C ARG A 7 -4.95 -5.31 -43.09
N GLU A 8 -5.32 -4.13 -43.58
CA GLU A 8 -5.59 -2.96 -42.74
C GLU A 8 -6.96 -3.00 -42.07
N SER A 9 -7.96 -3.70 -42.61
CA SER A 9 -9.32 -3.73 -42.04
C SER A 9 -9.53 -4.78 -40.94
N ARG A 10 -8.48 -5.49 -40.48
CA ARG A 10 -8.59 -6.57 -39.46
C ARG A 10 -7.86 -6.28 -38.15
N ALA A 11 -7.48 -5.02 -37.91
CA ALA A 11 -6.80 -4.60 -36.68
C ALA A 11 -7.61 -3.61 -35.82
N GLU A 12 -8.93 -3.46 -36.07
CA GLU A 12 -9.83 -2.80 -35.12
C GLU A 12 -10.44 -3.84 -34.16
N GLY A 13 -9.62 -4.29 -33.21
CA GLY A 13 -10.03 -5.13 -32.09
C GLY A 13 -9.59 -4.49 -30.78
N ALA A 14 -10.57 -3.98 -30.03
CA ALA A 14 -10.54 -3.53 -28.63
C ALA A 14 -9.15 -3.29 -27.99
N ALA A 15 -8.75 -2.02 -27.87
CA ALA A 15 -7.60 -1.63 -27.08
C ALA A 15 -7.79 -1.98 -25.58
N PRO A 16 -6.83 -2.66 -24.93
CA PRO A 16 -6.86 -2.83 -23.48
C PRO A 16 -6.62 -1.47 -22.80
N LEU A 17 -7.34 -1.20 -21.72
CA LEU A 17 -7.28 0.04 -20.91
C LEU A 17 -5.90 0.35 -20.27
N TYR A 18 -4.88 -0.49 -20.50
CA TYR A 18 -3.52 -0.26 -20.03
C TYR A 18 -2.49 -0.91 -20.96
N GLU A 19 -2.18 -0.24 -22.07
CA GLU A 19 -0.97 -0.51 -22.84
C GLU A 19 0.13 0.44 -22.34
N ALA A 20 0.91 -0.02 -21.35
CA ALA A 20 2.13 0.69 -20.99
C ALA A 20 3.11 0.53 -22.14
N ARG A 21 3.18 1.53 -23.03
CA ARG A 21 4.34 1.68 -23.92
C ARG A 21 5.58 1.75 -23.03
N LEU A 22 6.34 0.67 -23.00
CA LEU A 22 7.68 0.66 -22.45
C LEU A 22 8.50 1.65 -23.28
N SER A 23 8.57 2.90 -22.83
CA SER A 23 9.46 3.90 -23.40
C SER A 23 10.90 3.40 -23.30
N ASP A 24 11.62 3.53 -24.40
CA ASP A 24 13.05 3.25 -24.51
C ASP A 24 13.78 3.91 -23.32
N PRO A 25 14.60 3.17 -22.54
CA PRO A 25 15.41 3.74 -21.46
C PRO A 25 16.22 4.99 -21.87
N ARG A 26 16.54 5.14 -23.16
CA ARG A 26 17.24 6.30 -23.73
C ARG A 26 16.39 7.58 -23.73
N GLU A 27 15.07 7.50 -23.91
CA GLU A 27 14.19 8.68 -23.84
C GLU A 27 14.06 9.21 -22.41
N ARG A 28 14.08 8.31 -21.41
CA ARG A 28 14.05 8.70 -19.98
C ARG A 28 15.30 9.45 -19.51
N ALA A 29 16.44 9.26 -20.17
CA ALA A 29 17.71 9.89 -19.78
C ALA A 29 17.89 11.29 -20.38
N VAL A 30 17.13 11.65 -21.43
CA VAL A 30 17.28 12.90 -22.19
C VAL A 30 16.26 13.96 -21.77
N LEU A 31 15.15 13.57 -21.14
CA LEU A 31 14.17 14.53 -20.64
C LEU A 31 14.70 15.27 -19.41
N PRO A 32 14.65 16.62 -19.37
CA PRO A 32 14.84 17.36 -18.13
C PRO A 32 13.79 16.85 -17.15
N ARG A 33 14.22 16.28 -16.02
CA ARG A 33 13.29 16.04 -14.91
C ARG A 33 12.73 17.41 -14.52
N GLU A 34 11.44 17.62 -14.77
CA GLU A 34 10.76 18.83 -14.35
C GLU A 34 11.14 19.15 -12.91
N ALA A 35 11.57 20.41 -12.68
CA ALA A 35 11.84 20.90 -11.36
C ALA A 35 10.62 20.58 -10.48
N LEU A 36 10.81 19.81 -9.42
CA LEU A 36 9.80 19.59 -8.39
C LEU A 36 9.39 20.96 -7.87
N ARG A 37 8.28 21.49 -8.39
CA ARG A 37 7.65 22.71 -7.89
C ARG A 37 7.40 22.47 -6.41
N GLY A 38 8.11 23.25 -5.59
CA GLY A 38 8.05 23.18 -4.16
C GLY A 38 6.63 23.37 -3.65
N ARG A 39 5.95 22.26 -3.42
CA ARG A 39 5.11 22.08 -2.24
C ARG A 39 5.74 20.95 -1.47
N ALA A 40 5.94 21.18 -0.17
CA ALA A 40 6.31 20.12 0.76
C ALA A 40 5.50 18.87 0.42
N VAL A 41 6.20 17.80 0.03
CA VAL A 41 5.56 16.51 -0.22
C VAL A 41 4.88 16.15 1.09
N ARG A 42 3.55 16.27 1.14
CA ARG A 42 2.77 15.68 2.22
C ARG A 42 3.16 14.22 2.23
N ARG A 43 3.68 13.77 3.38
CA ARG A 43 4.07 12.40 3.69
C ARG A 43 3.20 11.45 2.87
N ALA A 44 3.80 10.67 1.97
CA ALA A 44 3.09 9.65 1.22
C ALA A 44 2.39 8.73 2.23
N GLU A 45 1.08 8.88 2.40
CA GLU A 45 0.28 7.92 3.11
C GLU A 45 0.20 6.67 2.23
N LYS A 46 0.48 5.51 2.83
CA LYS A 46 0.37 4.22 2.16
C LYS A 46 -1.07 4.02 1.73
N THR A 47 -1.36 4.25 0.46
CA THR A 47 -2.58 3.77 -0.17
C THR A 47 -2.18 2.87 -1.33
N SER A 48 -1.78 1.64 -1.02
CA SER A 48 -1.91 0.57 -2.02
C SER A 48 -3.28 -0.07 -1.81
N ASP A 49 -4.10 -0.08 -2.85
CA ASP A 49 -5.48 -0.59 -2.83
C ASP A 49 -5.58 -2.04 -2.34
N ILE A 50 -4.50 -2.81 -2.48
CA ILE A 50 -4.39 -4.20 -2.00
C ILE A 50 -4.51 -4.30 -0.47
N THR A 51 -3.96 -3.34 0.28
CA THR A 51 -4.10 -3.35 1.76
C THR A 51 -5.48 -2.89 2.23
N ARG A 52 -6.16 -2.02 1.48
CA ARG A 52 -7.57 -1.67 1.73
C ARG A 52 -8.47 -2.88 1.48
N PHE A 53 -8.26 -3.61 0.39
CA PHE A 53 -9.11 -4.75 0.04
C PHE A 53 -9.02 -5.91 1.03
N ARG A 54 -7.82 -6.27 1.51
CA ARG A 54 -7.68 -7.38 2.48
C ARG A 54 -8.37 -7.09 3.82
N GLY A 55 -8.36 -5.83 4.27
CA GLY A 55 -9.08 -5.41 5.49
C GLY A 55 -10.59 -5.43 5.32
N VAL A 56 -11.09 -5.04 4.14
CA VAL A 56 -12.53 -5.05 3.83
C VAL A 56 -13.06 -6.48 3.72
N VAL A 57 -12.33 -7.37 3.04
CA VAL A 57 -12.72 -8.78 2.90
C VAL A 57 -12.78 -9.48 4.25
N ALA A 58 -11.77 -9.28 5.11
CA ALA A 58 -11.78 -9.86 6.46
C ALA A 58 -12.96 -9.35 7.30
N ALA A 59 -13.24 -8.05 7.27
CA ALA A 59 -14.37 -7.47 7.99
C ALA A 59 -15.73 -7.97 7.48
N ALA A 60 -15.89 -8.12 6.16
CA ALA A 60 -17.11 -8.63 5.55
C ALA A 60 -17.40 -10.09 5.95
N ILE A 61 -16.38 -10.95 5.97
CA ILE A 61 -16.52 -12.36 6.39
C ILE A 61 -16.93 -12.44 7.86
N THR A 62 -16.29 -11.67 8.74
CA THR A 62 -16.64 -11.65 10.17
C THR A 62 -18.07 -11.15 10.39
N GLY A 63 -18.49 -10.10 9.67
CA GLY A 63 -19.87 -9.60 9.74
C GLY A 63 -20.91 -10.64 9.33
N ALA A 64 -20.65 -11.38 8.24
CA ALA A 64 -21.55 -12.43 7.76
C ALA A 64 -21.70 -13.59 8.77
N VAL A 65 -20.61 -14.01 9.42
CA VAL A 65 -20.63 -15.07 10.43
C VAL A 65 -21.44 -14.66 11.66
N VAL A 66 -21.27 -13.43 12.14
CA VAL A 66 -22.01 -12.91 13.31
C VAL A 66 -23.50 -12.79 13.00
N ALA A 67 -23.88 -12.29 11.81
CA ALA A 67 -25.27 -12.21 11.40
C ALA A 67 -25.93 -13.60 11.28
N GLY A 68 -25.21 -14.58 10.70
CA GLY A 68 -25.68 -15.97 10.62
C GLY A 68 -25.91 -16.60 12.00
N ALA A 69 -24.99 -16.37 12.94
CA ALA A 69 -25.12 -16.87 14.32
C ALA A 69 -26.33 -16.26 15.05
N ALA A 70 -26.64 -14.98 14.83
CA ALA A 70 -27.78 -14.31 15.44
C ALA A 70 -29.13 -14.89 14.96
N VAL A 71 -29.27 -15.19 13.66
CA VAL A 71 -30.49 -15.81 13.10
C VAL A 71 -30.74 -17.22 13.63
N LEU A 72 -29.67 -17.98 13.88
CA LEU A 72 -29.75 -19.33 14.45
C LEU A 72 -30.15 -19.32 15.94
N LEU A 73 -29.73 -18.30 16.70
CA LEU A 73 -30.00 -18.21 18.13
C LEU A 73 -31.41 -17.69 18.46
N THR A 74 -32.07 -16.96 17.54
CA THR A 74 -33.44 -16.45 17.74
C THR A 74 -34.27 -16.46 16.43
N PRO A 75 -34.89 -17.58 16.04
CA PRO A 75 -35.71 -17.64 14.84
C PRO A 75 -37.05 -16.89 15.01
N PRO A 76 -37.59 -16.23 13.96
CA PRO A 76 -38.88 -15.55 14.03
C PRO A 76 -40.04 -16.56 14.20
N PRO A 77 -41.12 -16.19 14.94
CA PRO A 77 -42.27 -17.06 15.12
C PRO A 77 -42.96 -17.35 13.78
N GLY A 78 -43.20 -18.63 13.48
CA GLY A 78 -43.80 -19.11 12.22
C GLY A 78 -42.80 -19.74 11.23
N GLY A 79 -41.50 -19.71 11.54
CA GLY A 79 -40.47 -20.20 10.63
C GLY A 79 -40.30 -19.28 9.40
N LEU A 80 -39.25 -19.51 8.62
CA LEU A 80 -38.83 -18.60 7.56
C LEU A 80 -39.76 -18.61 6.31
N SER A 81 -40.85 -19.38 6.32
CA SER A 81 -41.66 -19.64 5.11
C SER A 81 -43.18 -19.80 5.30
N SER A 82 -43.79 -19.46 6.46
CA SER A 82 -45.26 -19.48 6.63
C SER A 82 -45.86 -18.07 6.82
N PRO A 83 -46.98 -17.72 6.16
CA PRO A 83 -47.60 -16.40 6.27
C PRO A 83 -48.43 -16.17 7.56
N GLY A 84 -48.51 -17.14 8.48
CA GLY A 84 -49.15 -16.98 9.79
C GLY A 84 -49.75 -18.27 10.38
N PRO A 85 -50.26 -18.25 11.63
CA PRO A 85 -50.87 -19.40 12.28
C PRO A 85 -52.28 -19.74 11.73
N LEU A 86 -52.66 -21.03 11.74
CA LEU A 86 -54.00 -21.51 11.35
C LEU A 86 -55.09 -21.09 12.35
N ALA A 87 -56.31 -20.83 11.88
CA ALA A 87 -57.46 -20.48 12.73
C ALA A 87 -57.81 -21.60 13.75
N ARG A 88 -58.36 -21.24 14.92
CA ARG A 88 -58.62 -22.20 16.02
C ARG A 88 -59.49 -23.41 15.65
N PRO A 89 -60.53 -23.31 14.79
CA PRO A 89 -61.28 -24.49 14.37
C PRO A 89 -60.43 -25.51 13.60
N HIS A 90 -59.53 -25.05 12.73
CA HIS A 90 -58.60 -25.90 11.98
C HIS A 90 -57.49 -26.47 12.89
N ALA A 91 -56.98 -25.67 13.83
CA ALA A 91 -56.03 -26.13 14.83
C ALA A 91 -56.65 -27.17 15.79
N LYS A 92 -57.90 -26.97 16.24
CA LYS A 92 -58.65 -27.93 17.07
C LYS A 92 -58.97 -29.23 16.32
N ALA A 93 -59.24 -29.13 15.01
CA ALA A 93 -59.39 -30.29 14.12
C ALA A 93 -58.05 -30.96 13.75
N LYS A 94 -56.91 -30.43 14.23
CA LYS A 94 -55.55 -30.91 13.97
C LYS A 94 -55.19 -31.00 12.48
N LEU A 95 -55.68 -30.05 11.68
CA LEU A 95 -55.35 -29.96 10.27
C LEU A 95 -53.98 -29.28 10.09
N ASP A 96 -53.14 -29.83 9.23
CA ASP A 96 -51.87 -29.22 8.81
C ASP A 96 -51.96 -28.64 7.40
N CYS A 97 -51.00 -27.78 7.02
CA CYS A 97 -51.05 -27.10 5.72
C CYS A 97 -51.01 -28.08 4.54
N THR A 98 -50.34 -29.23 4.71
CA THR A 98 -50.21 -30.30 3.71
C THR A 98 -51.51 -31.04 3.47
N SER A 99 -52.36 -31.20 4.48
CA SER A 99 -53.67 -31.85 4.38
C SER A 99 -54.66 -31.08 3.49
N CYS A 100 -54.45 -29.78 3.30
CA CYS A 100 -55.29 -28.92 2.45
C CYS A 100 -54.62 -28.47 1.14
N HIS A 101 -53.28 -28.38 1.10
CA HIS A 101 -52.54 -27.87 -0.06
C HIS A 101 -51.62 -28.90 -0.75
N GLY A 102 -51.53 -30.12 -0.20
CA GLY A 102 -50.57 -31.13 -0.64
C GLY A 102 -49.10 -30.74 -0.40
N ASP A 103 -48.17 -31.63 -0.75
CA ASP A 103 -46.73 -31.46 -0.51
C ASP A 103 -46.07 -30.32 -1.31
N LYS A 104 -46.78 -29.72 -2.28
CA LYS A 104 -46.19 -28.73 -3.18
C LYS A 104 -46.24 -27.28 -2.70
N GLY A 105 -46.82 -27.02 -1.52
CA GLY A 105 -46.83 -25.68 -0.90
C GLY A 105 -47.61 -24.63 -1.70
N ALA A 106 -48.58 -23.97 -1.06
CA ALA A 106 -49.30 -22.76 -1.47
C ALA A 106 -49.16 -22.29 -2.96
N ARG A 107 -49.64 -23.08 -3.94
CA ARG A 107 -49.99 -22.58 -5.27
C ARG A 107 -51.51 -22.59 -5.39
N ALA A 108 -52.11 -21.44 -5.69
CA ALA A 108 -53.54 -21.33 -5.92
C ALA A 108 -53.97 -22.22 -7.10
N ALA A 109 -55.04 -23.01 -6.93
CA ALA A 109 -55.62 -23.84 -8.00
C ALA A 109 -56.03 -22.97 -9.21
N LYS A 110 -55.41 -23.22 -10.38
CA LYS A 110 -55.59 -22.38 -11.57
C LYS A 110 -56.61 -22.97 -12.54
N THR A 111 -56.79 -24.29 -12.57
CA THR A 111 -57.73 -24.96 -13.50
C THR A 111 -59.06 -25.32 -12.83
N PRO A 112 -60.17 -25.45 -13.59
CA PRO A 112 -61.47 -25.89 -13.06
C PRO A 112 -61.41 -27.27 -12.38
N ALA A 113 -60.57 -28.19 -12.87
CA ALA A 113 -60.38 -29.52 -12.29
C ALA A 113 -59.70 -29.45 -10.91
N GLU A 114 -58.63 -28.67 -10.78
CA GLU A 114 -57.94 -28.43 -9.49
C GLU A 114 -58.86 -27.75 -8.47
N ARG A 115 -59.73 -26.83 -8.92
CA ARG A 115 -60.73 -26.18 -8.05
C ARG A 115 -61.80 -27.17 -7.57
N SER A 116 -62.22 -28.12 -8.40
CA SER A 116 -63.21 -29.15 -8.05
C SER A 116 -62.65 -30.17 -7.05
N GLU A 117 -61.40 -30.60 -7.23
CA GLU A 117 -60.70 -31.53 -6.33
C GLU A 117 -60.50 -30.92 -4.93
N MET A 118 -60.01 -29.67 -4.87
CA MET A 118 -59.85 -28.94 -3.61
C MET A 118 -61.20 -28.63 -2.93
N SER A 119 -62.28 -28.42 -3.70
CA SER A 119 -63.63 -28.24 -3.16
C SER A 119 -64.16 -29.52 -2.48
N ARG A 120 -63.90 -30.71 -3.04
CA ARG A 120 -64.30 -31.99 -2.43
C ARG A 120 -63.60 -32.27 -1.10
N ALA A 121 -62.34 -31.83 -0.95
CA ALA A 121 -61.61 -31.94 0.31
C ALA A 121 -62.26 -31.07 1.41
N CYS A 122 -62.73 -29.87 1.08
CA CYS A 122 -63.35 -28.94 2.03
C CYS A 122 -64.75 -29.42 2.50
N VAL A 123 -65.59 -29.92 1.58
CA VAL A 123 -66.96 -30.41 1.90
C VAL A 123 -66.93 -31.56 2.91
N LYS A 124 -65.87 -32.39 2.91
CA LYS A 124 -65.70 -33.48 3.88
C LYS A 124 -65.57 -33.00 5.33
N CYS A 125 -65.06 -31.79 5.55
CA CYS A 125 -64.81 -31.25 6.89
C CYS A 125 -65.92 -30.31 7.40
N HIS A 126 -66.61 -29.59 6.51
CA HIS A 126 -67.62 -28.57 6.89
C HIS A 126 -69.05 -28.88 6.45
N GLY A 127 -69.27 -29.98 5.70
CA GLY A 127 -70.55 -30.31 5.09
C GLY A 127 -70.84 -29.48 3.82
N PRO A 128 -71.87 -29.85 3.04
CA PRO A 128 -72.24 -29.10 1.85
C PRO A 128 -72.98 -27.79 2.22
N HIS A 129 -72.54 -26.66 1.68
CA HIS A 129 -73.23 -25.36 1.80
C HIS A 129 -73.44 -24.72 0.41
N PRO A 130 -74.23 -25.35 -0.49
CA PRO A 130 -74.48 -24.79 -1.81
C PRO A 130 -75.25 -23.47 -1.71
N SER A 131 -74.92 -22.52 -2.60
CA SER A 131 -75.72 -21.30 -2.77
C SER A 131 -77.19 -21.65 -2.97
N THR A 132 -78.10 -20.88 -2.37
CA THR A 132 -79.55 -21.02 -2.61
C THR A 132 -80.04 -20.23 -3.82
N ARG A 133 -79.15 -19.48 -4.50
CA ARG A 133 -79.47 -18.62 -5.64
C ARG A 133 -79.20 -19.33 -6.96
N SER A 134 -80.20 -19.36 -7.84
CA SER A 134 -80.12 -20.06 -9.13
C SER A 134 -78.92 -19.63 -9.99
N ALA A 135 -78.58 -18.34 -10.02
CA ALA A 135 -77.45 -17.81 -10.79
C ALA A 135 -76.08 -18.32 -10.28
N HIS A 136 -75.89 -18.36 -8.96
CA HIS A 136 -74.67 -18.90 -8.35
C HIS A 136 -74.63 -20.43 -8.46
N GLN A 137 -75.77 -21.11 -8.35
CA GLN A 137 -75.87 -22.55 -8.63
C GLN A 137 -75.50 -22.87 -10.09
N GLN A 138 -75.90 -22.03 -11.04
CA GLN A 138 -75.56 -22.17 -12.46
C GLN A 138 -74.07 -21.88 -12.74
N ALA A 139 -73.49 -20.88 -12.06
CA ALA A 139 -72.06 -20.60 -12.13
C ALA A 139 -71.20 -21.71 -11.47
N LEU A 140 -71.71 -22.33 -10.40
CA LEU A 140 -71.11 -23.51 -9.76
C LEU A 140 -71.19 -24.74 -10.69
N SER A 141 -72.34 -25.00 -11.32
CA SER A 141 -72.52 -26.16 -12.20
C SER A 141 -71.73 -26.06 -13.51
N SER A 142 -71.47 -24.85 -14.00
CA SER A 142 -70.60 -24.58 -15.14
C SER A 142 -69.10 -24.48 -14.79
N GLY A 143 -68.74 -24.63 -13.51
CA GLY A 143 -67.35 -24.59 -13.04
C GLY A 143 -66.68 -23.21 -13.09
N GLN A 144 -67.48 -22.15 -13.29
CA GLN A 144 -67.01 -20.75 -13.32
C GLN A 144 -66.63 -20.26 -11.92
N ILE A 145 -67.35 -20.73 -10.90
CA ILE A 145 -67.01 -20.53 -9.48
C ILE A 145 -66.95 -21.88 -8.75
N GLY A 146 -66.26 -21.94 -7.61
CA GLY A 146 -66.13 -23.12 -6.76
C GLY A 146 -65.72 -22.75 -5.33
N CYS A 147 -65.54 -23.73 -4.44
CA CYS A 147 -65.18 -23.44 -3.04
C CYS A 147 -63.96 -22.51 -2.93
N PRO A 148 -62.85 -22.67 -3.68
CA PRO A 148 -61.71 -21.75 -3.62
C PRO A 148 -62.02 -20.31 -4.07
N THR A 149 -63.02 -20.12 -4.93
CA THR A 149 -63.47 -18.80 -5.39
C THR A 149 -64.20 -18.09 -4.25
N CYS A 150 -65.20 -18.73 -3.65
CA CYS A 150 -65.92 -18.18 -2.51
C CYS A 150 -65.04 -18.09 -1.26
N HIS A 151 -64.14 -19.05 -1.02
CA HIS A 151 -63.21 -19.02 0.11
C HIS A 151 -62.18 -17.89 -0.03
N THR A 152 -61.95 -17.35 -1.24
CA THR A 152 -61.15 -16.13 -1.42
C THR A 152 -61.95 -14.87 -1.07
N ILE A 153 -63.26 -14.87 -1.31
CA ILE A 153 -64.19 -13.84 -0.82
C ILE A 153 -64.27 -13.90 0.71
N HIS A 154 -64.19 -15.10 1.28
CA HIS A 154 -64.04 -15.33 2.71
C HIS A 154 -62.61 -15.11 3.23
N ARG A 155 -61.52 -15.22 2.43
CA ARG A 155 -60.08 -15.31 2.81
C ARG A 155 -59.56 -14.27 3.82
N GLY A 156 -60.31 -13.22 4.10
CA GLY A 156 -60.14 -12.44 5.33
C GLY A 156 -60.62 -13.17 6.59
N ASP A 157 -60.94 -14.48 6.50
CA ASP A 157 -61.83 -15.32 7.30
C ASP A 157 -62.29 -14.65 8.58
N GLN A 158 -63.21 -13.70 8.38
CA GLN A 158 -63.89 -13.07 9.49
C GLN A 158 -65.21 -13.79 9.71
N GLY A 159 -65.57 -13.94 10.97
CA GLY A 159 -66.90 -14.42 11.32
C GLY A 159 -67.19 -14.24 12.79
N VAL A 160 -68.32 -14.78 13.19
CA VAL A 160 -68.70 -14.92 14.60
C VAL A 160 -68.97 -16.37 14.87
N ALA A 161 -68.29 -16.92 15.86
CA ALA A 161 -68.56 -18.25 16.37
C ALA A 161 -69.42 -18.15 17.63
N PHE A 162 -70.48 -18.96 17.67
CA PHE A 162 -71.38 -19.12 18.80
C PHE A 162 -71.26 -20.54 19.35
N ALA A 163 -71.24 -20.65 20.68
CA ALA A 163 -71.37 -21.91 21.39
C ALA A 163 -72.38 -21.78 22.53
N PRO A 164 -73.15 -22.84 22.85
CA PRO A 164 -74.22 -22.74 23.86
C PRO A 164 -73.67 -22.32 25.22
N GLY A 165 -74.19 -21.22 25.77
CA GLY A 165 -73.79 -20.69 27.08
C GLY A 165 -72.45 -19.94 27.11
N GLU A 166 -71.76 -19.76 25.98
CA GLU A 166 -70.51 -19.01 25.87
C GLU A 166 -70.75 -17.66 25.16
N ARG A 167 -69.91 -16.66 25.44
CA ARG A 167 -69.94 -15.38 24.70
C ARG A 167 -69.53 -15.60 23.24
N PRO A 168 -70.12 -14.85 22.29
CA PRO A 168 -69.73 -14.94 20.90
C PRO A 168 -68.27 -14.53 20.72
N VAL A 169 -67.58 -15.16 19.77
CA VAL A 169 -66.20 -14.81 19.43
C VAL A 169 -66.15 -14.23 18.03
N ARG A 170 -65.70 -12.98 17.92
CA ARG A 170 -65.40 -12.34 16.64
C ARG A 170 -63.98 -12.71 16.23
N PHE A 171 -63.81 -13.29 15.05
CA PHE A 171 -62.49 -13.69 14.54
C PHE A 171 -62.19 -13.05 13.20
N ALA A 172 -60.89 -12.96 12.87
CA ALA A 172 -60.31 -12.56 11.59
C ALA A 172 -58.93 -13.24 11.42
N ALA A 173 -58.29 -13.09 10.26
CA ALA A 173 -56.97 -13.67 10.00
C ALA A 173 -55.93 -13.34 11.09
N GLY A 174 -55.52 -14.36 11.84
CA GLY A 174 -54.50 -14.29 12.90
C GLY A 174 -54.94 -13.68 14.23
N VAL A 175 -56.23 -13.35 14.42
CA VAL A 175 -56.75 -12.72 15.65
C VAL A 175 -58.18 -13.15 15.98
N GLU A 176 -58.47 -13.36 17.27
CA GLU A 176 -59.80 -13.63 17.80
C GLU A 176 -60.03 -12.76 19.04
N VAL A 177 -61.25 -12.22 19.19
CA VAL A 177 -61.65 -11.36 20.31
C VAL A 177 -63.05 -11.77 20.77
N GLU A 178 -63.27 -11.82 22.08
CA GLU A 178 -64.62 -11.99 22.63
C GLU A 178 -65.51 -10.81 22.24
N ALA A 179 -66.66 -11.09 21.65
CA ALA A 179 -67.63 -10.10 21.21
C ALA A 179 -68.62 -9.73 22.34
N PRO A 180 -69.29 -8.57 22.24
CA PRO A 180 -70.36 -8.18 23.16
C PRO A 180 -71.50 -9.21 23.24
N GLU A 181 -72.25 -9.21 24.33
CA GLU A 181 -73.44 -10.05 24.47
C GLU A 181 -74.53 -9.64 23.48
N VAL A 182 -75.15 -10.63 22.85
CA VAL A 182 -76.25 -10.48 21.88
C VAL A 182 -77.60 -10.75 22.52
N ALA A 183 -78.68 -10.28 21.89
CA ALA A 183 -80.03 -10.44 22.42
C ALA A 183 -80.50 -11.91 22.44
N PHE A 184 -80.05 -12.72 21.48
CA PHE A 184 -80.46 -14.12 21.30
C PHE A 184 -79.26 -15.01 20.96
N TYR A 185 -79.26 -16.25 21.46
CA TYR A 185 -78.22 -17.24 21.20
C TYR A 185 -78.79 -18.46 20.47
N PRO A 186 -78.06 -19.04 19.53
CA PRO A 186 -78.41 -20.32 18.95
C PRO A 186 -78.23 -21.46 19.99
N GLU A 187 -79.14 -22.43 19.98
CA GLU A 187 -79.14 -23.65 20.80
C GLU A 187 -77.95 -24.56 20.45
N GLY A 188 -77.53 -24.57 19.18
CA GLY A 188 -76.37 -25.31 18.69
C GLY A 188 -75.10 -24.47 18.54
N LYS A 189 -73.95 -25.14 18.42
CA LYS A 189 -72.71 -24.50 17.98
C LYS A 189 -72.83 -24.11 16.51
N VAL A 190 -72.68 -22.83 16.20
CA VAL A 190 -72.75 -22.33 14.83
C VAL A 190 -71.68 -21.27 14.60
N THR A 191 -71.12 -21.25 13.40
CA THR A 191 -70.16 -20.22 12.97
C THR A 191 -70.74 -19.53 11.76
N ILE A 192 -70.86 -18.21 11.85
CA ILE A 192 -71.45 -17.37 10.82
C ILE A 192 -70.34 -16.53 10.17
N PRO A 193 -70.08 -16.70 8.86
CA PRO A 193 -69.08 -15.91 8.17
C PRO A 193 -69.56 -14.47 7.97
N ILE A 194 -68.63 -13.52 8.16
CA ILE A 194 -68.83 -12.11 7.85
C ILE A 194 -67.80 -11.74 6.79
N VAL A 195 -68.27 -11.31 5.63
CA VAL A 195 -67.41 -10.84 4.54
C VAL A 195 -67.45 -9.31 4.48
N THR A 196 -66.58 -8.71 3.68
CA THR A 196 -66.66 -7.26 3.41
C THR A 196 -67.45 -7.01 2.14
N ALA A 197 -68.14 -5.87 2.06
CA ALA A 197 -68.84 -5.41 0.87
C ALA A 197 -67.94 -5.46 -0.39
N LYS A 198 -66.68 -5.06 -0.26
CA LYS A 198 -65.65 -5.09 -1.32
C LYS A 198 -65.45 -6.48 -1.90
N SER A 199 -65.53 -7.52 -1.08
CA SER A 199 -65.33 -8.90 -1.53
C SER A 199 -66.35 -9.34 -2.57
N CYS A 200 -67.52 -8.68 -2.63
CA CYS A 200 -68.59 -8.97 -3.58
C CYS A 200 -68.60 -8.03 -4.79
N ALA A 201 -67.81 -6.95 -4.80
CA ALA A 201 -67.83 -5.91 -5.83
C ALA A 201 -67.42 -6.38 -7.24
N GLY A 202 -66.77 -7.55 -7.35
CA GLY A 202 -66.43 -8.15 -8.65
C GLY A 202 -67.63 -8.75 -9.39
N CYS A 203 -68.72 -9.06 -8.67
CA CYS A 203 -69.94 -9.66 -9.25
C CYS A 203 -71.20 -8.83 -8.98
N HIS A 204 -71.15 -7.89 -8.02
CA HIS A 204 -72.28 -7.08 -7.57
C HIS A 204 -71.98 -5.59 -7.61
N GLU A 205 -73.00 -4.78 -7.86
CA GLU A 205 -72.93 -3.32 -7.73
C GLU A 205 -73.28 -2.93 -6.29
N VAL A 206 -72.29 -3.01 -5.40
CA VAL A 206 -72.47 -2.94 -3.93
C VAL A 206 -73.16 -1.66 -3.44
N ASN A 207 -73.10 -0.56 -4.20
CA ASN A 207 -73.74 0.71 -3.86
C ASN A 207 -75.10 0.93 -4.55
N SER A 208 -75.55 0.00 -5.39
CA SER A 208 -76.84 0.09 -6.07
C SER A 208 -77.95 -0.40 -5.16
N ARG A 209 -78.97 0.44 -4.88
CA ARG A 209 -80.16 0.04 -4.10
C ARG A 209 -80.98 -1.07 -4.75
N ARG A 210 -80.75 -1.34 -6.03
CA ARG A 210 -81.41 -2.41 -6.79
C ARG A 210 -80.63 -3.71 -6.76
N ASP A 211 -79.35 -3.68 -6.34
CA ASP A 211 -78.56 -4.89 -6.17
C ASP A 211 -79.04 -5.61 -4.89
N PRO A 212 -79.30 -6.92 -4.96
CA PRO A 212 -79.72 -7.71 -3.81
C PRO A 212 -78.80 -7.61 -2.58
N ILE A 213 -77.49 -7.35 -2.76
CA ILE A 213 -76.54 -7.22 -1.65
C ILE A 213 -76.81 -6.00 -0.77
N ALA A 214 -77.48 -4.97 -1.30
CA ALA A 214 -77.77 -3.74 -0.57
C ALA A 214 -78.61 -3.99 0.70
N ARG A 215 -79.35 -5.11 0.74
CA ARG A 215 -80.17 -5.53 1.90
C ARG A 215 -79.39 -6.21 3.02
N CYS A 216 -78.16 -6.66 2.74
CA CYS A 216 -77.26 -7.29 3.71
C CYS A 216 -76.30 -6.28 4.37
N LEU A 217 -76.31 -5.03 3.90
CA LEU A 217 -75.52 -3.95 4.45
C LEU A 217 -76.09 -3.50 5.80
N ILE A 218 -75.21 -3.37 6.80
CA ILE A 218 -75.58 -2.87 8.13
C ILE A 218 -75.63 -1.33 8.09
N ALA A 219 -76.72 -0.73 8.57
CA ALA A 219 -76.93 0.72 8.57
C ALA A 219 -75.99 1.45 9.56
N GLY A 220 -75.65 2.71 9.26
CA GLY A 220 -74.80 3.54 10.12
C GLY A 220 -73.30 3.27 9.98
N GLN A 221 -72.91 2.39 9.04
CA GLN A 221 -71.52 2.02 8.75
C GLN A 221 -71.03 2.60 7.40
N GLU A 222 -71.72 3.57 6.82
CA GLU A 222 -71.42 4.13 5.50
C GLU A 222 -69.99 4.68 5.41
N ALA A 223 -69.46 5.22 6.51
CA ALA A 223 -68.10 5.75 6.60
C ALA A 223 -66.99 4.70 6.40
N LEU A 224 -67.29 3.41 6.60
CA LEU A 224 -66.34 2.31 6.35
C LEU A 224 -66.21 1.98 4.86
N GLY A 225 -67.04 2.58 4.00
CA GLY A 225 -66.96 2.45 2.54
C GLY A 225 -67.06 0.99 2.07
N PRO A 226 -66.13 0.50 1.22
CA PRO A 226 -66.19 -0.86 0.71
C PRO A 226 -65.79 -1.92 1.76
N ASP A 227 -65.15 -1.55 2.87
CA ASP A 227 -64.71 -2.51 3.90
C ASP A 227 -65.82 -2.84 4.94
N ARG A 228 -67.04 -2.36 4.71
CA ARG A 228 -68.21 -2.63 5.55
C ARG A 228 -68.44 -4.13 5.73
N PRO A 229 -68.59 -4.64 6.97
CA PRO A 229 -68.95 -6.02 7.19
C PRO A 229 -70.38 -6.29 6.71
N ILE A 230 -70.56 -7.41 6.04
CA ILE A 230 -71.85 -7.95 5.64
C ILE A 230 -71.93 -9.41 6.07
N VAL A 231 -73.09 -9.79 6.57
CA VAL A 231 -73.46 -11.19 6.71
C VAL A 231 -73.79 -11.75 5.33
N CYS A 232 -73.26 -12.94 5.01
CA CYS A 232 -73.26 -13.49 3.65
C CYS A 232 -74.65 -13.50 3.00
N PHE A 233 -74.71 -12.90 1.82
CA PHE A 233 -75.90 -12.80 0.96
C PHE A 233 -76.37 -14.16 0.40
N ASP A 234 -75.45 -15.13 0.28
CA ASP A 234 -75.64 -16.33 -0.55
C ASP A 234 -76.44 -17.49 0.09
N GLU A 235 -76.73 -17.40 1.40
CA GLU A 235 -77.53 -18.39 2.12
C GLU A 235 -79.04 -18.03 2.19
N HIS A 236 -79.46 -16.83 1.76
CA HIS A 236 -80.86 -16.35 1.89
C HIS A 236 -81.72 -16.59 0.64
N GLU A 237 -82.99 -17.00 0.78
CA GLU A 237 -83.95 -17.08 -0.34
C GLU A 237 -84.35 -15.70 -0.86
N VAL A 238 -85.02 -15.67 -2.02
CA VAL A 238 -84.82 -14.64 -3.04
C VAL A 238 -85.23 -13.20 -2.69
N SER A 239 -85.98 -12.97 -1.59
CA SER A 239 -86.39 -11.62 -1.18
C SER A 239 -86.41 -11.47 0.35
N LEU A 240 -85.48 -10.69 0.91
CA LEU A 240 -85.54 -10.24 2.30
C LEU A 240 -86.52 -9.05 2.40
N PRO A 241 -87.40 -8.97 3.41
CA PRO A 241 -88.27 -7.82 3.61
C PRO A 241 -87.47 -6.55 3.96
N ASP A 242 -88.04 -5.37 3.67
CA ASP A 242 -87.45 -4.08 4.06
C ASP A 242 -87.21 -4.04 5.57
N ASP A 243 -85.99 -3.69 5.98
CA ASP A 243 -85.74 -3.31 7.36
C ASP A 243 -86.44 -1.98 7.59
N GLY A 244 -87.50 -1.94 8.40
CA GLY A 244 -88.22 -0.71 8.75
C GLY A 244 -87.35 0.37 9.42
N THR A 245 -86.04 0.12 9.57
CA THR A 245 -84.98 1.04 9.96
C THR A 245 -84.44 1.91 8.82
N SER A 246 -84.87 1.70 7.57
CA SER A 246 -84.46 2.46 6.37
C SER A 246 -85.21 3.79 6.15
N GLY A 247 -85.78 4.38 7.21
CA GLY A 247 -86.38 5.72 7.20
C GLY A 247 -85.45 6.79 7.78
N LEU A 248 -85.06 7.76 6.94
CA LEU A 248 -84.42 9.01 7.37
C LEU A 248 -85.31 9.74 8.40
N GLY A 249 -84.81 9.92 9.62
CA GLY A 249 -85.28 10.94 10.56
C GLY A 249 -85.86 10.41 11.88
N GLY A 250 -85.15 10.70 12.97
CA GLY A 250 -85.76 10.93 14.29
C GLY A 250 -86.00 9.71 15.19
N GLY A 251 -85.16 9.60 16.22
CA GLY A 251 -85.45 9.12 17.58
C GLY A 251 -86.56 8.09 17.81
N ARG A 252 -86.15 6.86 18.15
CA ARG A 252 -86.52 6.14 19.40
C ARG A 252 -85.83 4.78 19.41
N GLY A 253 -85.11 4.46 20.48
CA GLY A 253 -84.54 3.14 20.68
C GLY A 253 -85.63 2.08 20.73
N LEU A 254 -85.41 0.94 20.06
CA LEU A 254 -86.11 -0.28 20.40
C LEU A 254 -85.69 -0.68 21.82
N ALA A 255 -86.56 -0.43 22.78
CA ALA A 255 -86.44 -1.03 24.10
C ALA A 255 -86.47 -2.56 23.91
N PRO A 256 -85.53 -3.34 24.49
CA PRO A 256 -85.59 -4.79 24.40
C PRO A 256 -86.89 -5.26 25.09
N PRO A 257 -87.71 -6.13 24.47
CA PRO A 257 -88.79 -6.77 25.20
C PRO A 257 -88.17 -7.59 26.33
N GLY A 258 -88.73 -7.44 27.54
CA GLY A 258 -88.16 -7.97 28.76
C GLY A 258 -87.81 -9.46 28.66
N ARG A 259 -86.64 -9.83 29.21
CA ARG A 259 -86.20 -11.21 29.43
C ARG A 259 -87.26 -11.96 30.24
N LYS A 260 -88.14 -12.71 29.57
CA LYS A 260 -88.82 -13.86 30.20
C LYS A 260 -88.12 -15.14 29.73
N ARG A 261 -87.54 -15.82 30.71
CA ARG A 261 -87.03 -17.19 30.60
C ARG A 261 -88.23 -18.09 30.26
N ILE A 262 -88.17 -18.83 29.16
CA ILE A 262 -89.22 -19.76 28.76
C ILE A 262 -88.93 -21.10 29.46
N ASP A 263 -89.73 -21.46 30.47
CA ASP A 263 -89.55 -22.67 31.29
C ASP A 263 -90.48 -23.83 30.87
N SER A 264 -90.96 -23.89 29.60
CA SER A 264 -91.82 -25.00 29.14
C SER A 264 -91.72 -25.29 27.63
N PRO A 265 -91.73 -26.57 27.15
CA PRO A 265 -91.55 -26.93 25.74
C PRO A 265 -92.71 -26.57 24.79
N ARG A 266 -93.69 -25.77 25.24
CA ARG A 266 -94.88 -25.38 24.44
C ARG A 266 -95.06 -23.89 24.20
N ASP A 267 -94.17 -23.03 24.68
CA ASP A 267 -94.13 -21.61 24.33
C ASP A 267 -93.12 -21.38 23.20
N LYS A 268 -93.58 -21.56 21.94
CA LYS A 268 -92.81 -21.13 20.77
C LYS A 268 -92.73 -19.60 20.78
N PRO A 269 -91.54 -18.97 20.76
CA PRO A 269 -91.46 -17.53 20.50
C PRO A 269 -92.10 -17.24 19.15
N ARG A 270 -93.09 -16.35 19.17
CA ARG A 270 -93.74 -15.80 17.97
C ARG A 270 -92.67 -15.17 17.07
N ARG A 271 -92.77 -15.48 15.77
CA ARG A 271 -92.03 -14.85 14.67
C ARG A 271 -92.32 -13.34 14.67
N GLU A 272 -91.52 -12.54 15.37
CA GLU A 272 -91.65 -11.09 15.32
C GLU A 272 -90.27 -10.43 15.20
N GLY A 273 -89.88 -10.11 13.95
CA GLY A 273 -89.21 -8.83 13.68
C GLY A 273 -87.78 -8.78 13.14
N GLY A 274 -87.14 -9.88 12.73
CA GLY A 274 -85.78 -9.86 12.15
C GLY A 274 -85.77 -10.00 10.62
N VAL A 275 -84.82 -9.35 9.94
CA VAL A 275 -84.68 -9.39 8.46
C VAL A 275 -84.52 -10.83 7.96
N CYS A 276 -83.91 -11.70 8.76
CA CYS A 276 -83.63 -13.10 8.42
C CYS A 276 -84.71 -14.10 8.89
N SER A 277 -85.79 -13.63 9.53
CA SER A 277 -86.82 -14.50 10.13
C SER A 277 -87.70 -15.15 9.04
N GLY A 278 -87.51 -16.46 8.82
CA GLY A 278 -88.22 -17.26 7.81
C GLY A 278 -87.37 -17.82 6.68
N GLN A 279 -86.06 -17.50 6.66
CA GLN A 279 -85.11 -17.90 5.60
C GLN A 279 -84.28 -19.14 5.95
N HIS A 280 -84.31 -19.58 7.22
CA HIS A 280 -83.50 -20.69 7.75
C HIS A 280 -84.28 -21.51 8.79
N THR A 281 -83.73 -22.66 9.22
CA THR A 281 -84.19 -23.33 10.45
C THR A 281 -84.12 -22.35 11.63
N LEU A 282 -85.02 -22.48 12.62
CA LEU A 282 -85.21 -21.50 13.69
C LEU A 282 -83.87 -21.09 14.34
N ASP A 283 -83.01 -22.07 14.59
CA ASP A 283 -81.73 -21.88 15.26
C ASP A 283 -80.65 -21.19 14.39
N ARG A 284 -80.60 -21.53 13.09
CA ARG A 284 -79.63 -20.93 12.16
C ARG A 284 -80.01 -19.48 11.83
N GLY A 285 -81.30 -19.16 11.73
CA GLY A 285 -81.79 -17.79 11.57
C GLY A 285 -81.45 -16.88 12.75
N ILE A 286 -81.54 -17.40 13.97
CA ILE A 286 -81.12 -16.70 15.20
C ILE A 286 -79.61 -16.41 15.17
N GLY A 287 -78.79 -17.38 14.76
CA GLY A 287 -77.34 -17.20 14.63
C GLY A 287 -76.95 -16.08 13.65
N TRP A 288 -77.64 -15.98 12.51
CA TRP A 288 -77.39 -14.92 11.51
C TRP A 288 -77.73 -13.52 12.03
N GLU A 289 -78.86 -13.37 12.71
CA GLU A 289 -79.26 -12.07 13.30
C GLU A 289 -78.29 -11.67 14.43
N ALA A 290 -77.92 -12.62 15.30
CA ALA A 290 -76.92 -12.40 16.33
C ALA A 290 -75.55 -12.00 15.75
N ALA A 291 -75.15 -12.59 14.61
CA ALA A 291 -73.91 -12.21 13.93
C ALA A 291 -73.96 -10.78 13.37
N ARG A 292 -75.14 -10.31 12.91
CA ARG A 292 -75.35 -8.91 12.50
C ARG A 292 -75.18 -7.96 13.67
N GLU A 293 -75.74 -8.28 14.84
CA GLU A 293 -75.58 -7.47 16.05
C GLU A 293 -74.11 -7.34 16.43
N VAL A 294 -73.36 -8.46 16.43
CA VAL A 294 -71.92 -8.44 16.72
C VAL A 294 -71.14 -7.63 15.67
N ALA A 295 -71.48 -7.76 14.38
CA ALA A 295 -70.83 -7.01 13.31
C ALA A 295 -71.15 -5.50 13.35
N ALA A 296 -72.34 -5.13 13.84
CA ALA A 296 -72.73 -3.75 14.06
C ALA A 296 -71.94 -3.13 15.21
N ALA A 297 -71.79 -3.87 16.33
CA ALA A 297 -71.07 -3.42 17.51
C ALA A 297 -69.55 -3.44 17.34
N MET A 298 -69.01 -4.39 16.57
CA MET A 298 -67.57 -4.56 16.32
C MET A 298 -67.30 -4.67 14.80
N PRO A 299 -67.26 -3.53 14.08
CA PRO A 299 -67.15 -3.54 12.62
C PRO A 299 -65.81 -4.09 12.09
N SER A 300 -64.73 -3.97 12.87
CA SER A 300 -63.39 -4.49 12.55
C SER A 300 -62.75 -5.16 13.76
N VAL A 301 -61.98 -6.23 13.54
CA VAL A 301 -61.23 -6.94 14.60
C VAL A 301 -59.87 -6.25 14.82
N PRO A 302 -59.57 -5.70 16.01
CA PRO A 302 -58.29 -5.04 16.28
C PRO A 302 -57.13 -6.05 16.21
N LYS A 303 -56.08 -5.76 15.43
CA LYS A 303 -54.86 -6.59 15.38
C LYS A 303 -53.82 -6.07 16.39
N PRO A 304 -53.12 -6.94 17.14
CA PRO A 304 -52.02 -6.49 18.00
C PRO A 304 -50.85 -5.95 17.16
N ASP A 305 -50.27 -4.83 17.60
CA ASP A 305 -49.21 -4.12 16.91
C ASP A 305 -47.87 -4.89 17.04
N VAL A 306 -47.29 -5.35 15.92
CA VAL A 306 -46.03 -6.14 15.87
C VAL A 306 -44.86 -5.24 15.45
N THR A 307 -44.78 -4.03 16.00
CA THR A 307 -43.78 -3.02 15.60
C THR A 307 -42.63 -2.81 16.57
N ASP A 308 -42.49 -3.58 17.65
CA ASP A 308 -41.40 -3.38 18.62
C ASP A 308 -40.24 -4.37 18.47
N ARG A 309 -39.31 -4.08 17.53
CA ARG A 309 -37.84 -4.38 17.56
C ARG A 309 -37.22 -5.05 16.30
N PRO A 310 -37.35 -4.50 15.08
CA PRO A 310 -36.43 -4.86 13.99
C PRO A 310 -35.11 -4.08 14.05
N TRP A 311 -35.09 -2.88 14.65
CA TRP A 311 -33.92 -1.98 14.60
C TRP A 311 -32.76 -2.37 15.52
N THR A 312 -33.02 -2.99 16.67
CA THR A 312 -31.98 -3.39 17.63
C THR A 312 -31.02 -4.45 17.07
N TRP A 313 -31.51 -5.29 16.16
CA TRP A 313 -30.71 -6.33 15.49
C TRP A 313 -29.80 -5.77 14.40
N LEU A 314 -30.26 -4.76 13.66
CA LEU A 314 -29.46 -4.10 12.62
C LEU A 314 -28.34 -3.25 13.23
N PHE A 315 -28.62 -2.53 14.33
CA PHE A 315 -27.63 -1.69 14.98
C PHE A 315 -26.52 -2.50 15.69
N SER A 316 -26.85 -3.63 16.32
CA SER A 316 -25.85 -4.46 17.00
C SER A 316 -24.86 -5.11 16.02
N GLY A 317 -25.31 -5.54 14.84
CA GLY A 317 -24.44 -6.07 13.77
C GLY A 317 -23.48 -5.03 13.19
N LEU A 318 -23.96 -3.79 12.99
CA LEU A 318 -23.15 -2.68 12.49
C LEU A 318 -22.05 -2.26 13.48
N VAL A 319 -22.38 -2.19 14.77
CA VAL A 319 -21.41 -1.83 15.83
C VAL A 319 -20.33 -2.90 15.98
N ALA A 320 -20.68 -4.18 15.95
CA ALA A 320 -19.71 -5.28 16.01
C ALA A 320 -18.73 -5.25 14.82
N SER A 321 -19.23 -4.97 13.62
CA SER A 321 -18.43 -4.86 12.39
C SER A 321 -17.48 -3.67 12.42
N ALA A 322 -17.92 -2.52 12.95
CA ALA A 322 -17.09 -1.32 13.10
C ALA A 322 -15.97 -1.51 14.14
N LEU A 323 -16.25 -2.19 15.26
CA LEU A 323 -15.26 -2.50 16.29
C LEU A 323 -14.20 -3.49 15.77
N ALA A 324 -14.60 -4.55 15.07
CA ALA A 324 -13.67 -5.51 14.46
C ALA A 324 -12.75 -4.84 13.44
N PHE A 325 -13.29 -3.98 12.57
CA PHE A 325 -12.49 -3.20 11.61
C PHE A 325 -11.49 -2.28 12.31
N SER A 326 -11.90 -1.62 13.39
CA SER A 326 -11.04 -0.73 14.17
C SER A 326 -9.91 -1.48 14.88
N PHE A 327 -10.18 -2.67 15.41
CA PHE A 327 -9.17 -3.51 16.08
C PHE A 327 -8.11 -4.02 15.10
N VAL A 328 -8.53 -4.53 13.94
CA VAL A 328 -7.61 -5.00 12.88
C VAL A 328 -6.73 -3.84 12.36
N ARG A 329 -7.33 -2.68 12.12
CA ARG A 329 -6.59 -1.49 11.67
C ARG A 329 -5.65 -0.95 12.74
N GLY A 330 -6.05 -0.99 14.01
CA GLY A 330 -5.23 -0.63 15.17
C GLY A 330 -4.02 -1.55 15.32
N GLY A 331 -4.22 -2.87 15.21
CA GLY A 331 -3.14 -3.87 15.25
C GLY A 331 -2.12 -3.68 14.13
N TYR A 332 -2.58 -3.43 12.89
CA TYR A 332 -1.70 -3.12 11.77
C TYR A 332 -0.93 -1.81 11.96
N ALA A 333 -1.58 -0.76 12.48
CA ALA A 333 -0.92 0.51 12.77
C ALA A 333 0.15 0.38 13.87
N LEU A 334 -0.10 -0.43 14.90
CA LEU A 334 0.88 -0.75 15.95
C LEU A 334 2.06 -1.58 15.42
N ALA A 335 1.80 -2.61 14.60
CA ALA A 335 2.84 -3.41 13.96
C ALA A 335 3.70 -2.56 12.99
N ALA A 336 3.07 -1.65 12.23
CA ALA A 336 3.77 -0.72 11.36
C ALA A 336 4.58 0.34 12.13
N ARG A 337 4.11 0.78 13.30
CA ARG A 337 4.87 1.67 14.20
C ARG A 337 6.09 0.95 14.80
N ARG A 338 5.98 -0.34 15.13
CA ARG A 338 7.11 -1.18 15.59
C ARG A 338 8.13 -1.46 14.47
N ARG A 339 7.71 -1.46 13.19
CA ARG A 339 8.57 -1.60 12.00
C ARG A 339 9.04 -0.28 11.38
N LYS A 340 8.98 0.85 12.09
CA LYS A 340 9.66 2.06 11.61
C LYS A 340 11.16 1.74 11.49
N PRO A 341 11.80 1.94 10.32
CA PRO A 341 13.25 1.82 10.24
C PRO A 341 13.85 2.80 11.25
N LYS A 342 14.74 2.30 12.10
CA LYS A 342 15.55 3.13 12.99
C LYS A 342 16.30 4.11 12.08
N ALA A 343 16.17 5.41 12.31
CA ALA A 343 17.03 6.37 11.63
C ALA A 343 18.50 5.95 11.88
N LEU A 344 19.35 6.01 10.86
CA LEU A 344 20.79 5.75 11.00
C LEU A 344 21.30 6.59 12.17
N THR A 345 21.88 5.94 13.19
CA THR A 345 22.46 6.65 14.32
C THR A 345 23.70 7.41 13.86
N PRO A 346 24.08 8.52 14.52
CA PRO A 346 25.34 9.21 14.23
C PRO A 346 26.55 8.26 14.22
N GLU A 347 26.58 7.22 15.07
CA GLU A 347 27.66 6.22 15.05
C GLU A 347 27.73 5.43 13.74
N ALA A 348 26.59 5.10 13.12
CA ALA A 348 26.55 4.41 11.83
C ALA A 348 27.03 5.27 10.65
N MET A 349 27.07 6.60 10.80
CA MET A 349 27.63 7.54 9.82
C MET A 349 29.13 7.79 10.05
N ILE A 350 29.62 7.61 11.28
CA ILE A 350 31.03 7.75 11.65
C ILE A 350 31.84 6.51 11.24
N ARG A 351 31.24 5.31 11.25
CA ARG A 351 31.96 4.06 10.94
C ARG A 351 31.39 3.28 9.75
N PRO A 352 32.22 2.94 8.74
CA PRO A 352 31.90 1.91 7.76
C PRO A 352 31.71 0.54 8.43
N SER A 353 30.92 -0.34 7.81
CA SER A 353 30.90 -1.75 8.24
C SER A 353 32.26 -2.40 8.03
N THR A 354 32.71 -3.21 8.98
CA THR A 354 33.93 -4.02 8.83
C THR A 354 33.72 -5.22 7.91
N ARG A 355 32.46 -5.47 7.50
CA ARG A 355 32.03 -6.53 6.61
C ARG A 355 31.34 -6.00 5.36
N VAL A 356 31.46 -6.74 4.25
CA VAL A 356 30.77 -6.48 3.00
C VAL A 356 29.29 -6.61 3.27
N ARG A 357 28.52 -5.55 3.02
CA ARG A 357 27.07 -5.57 3.21
C ARG A 357 26.42 -5.76 1.85
N LEU A 358 25.90 -6.95 1.61
CA LEU A 358 25.24 -7.30 0.36
C LEU A 358 23.73 -7.44 0.58
N PRO A 359 22.92 -6.99 -0.40
CA PRO A 359 21.50 -7.25 -0.36
C PRO A 359 21.22 -8.73 -0.64
N GLN A 360 20.36 -9.32 0.17
CA GLN A 360 19.70 -10.59 -0.12
C GLN A 360 18.22 -10.34 -0.37
N ILE A 361 17.71 -10.94 -1.44
CA ILE A 361 16.31 -10.79 -1.85
C ILE A 361 15.66 -12.16 -1.81
N ASP A 362 14.61 -12.28 -1.01
CA ASP A 362 13.67 -13.39 -1.09
C ASP A 362 12.74 -13.17 -2.30
N THR A 363 13.03 -13.88 -3.38
CA THR A 363 12.25 -13.83 -4.62
C THR A 363 10.84 -14.40 -4.46
N GLY A 364 10.60 -15.26 -3.47
CA GLY A 364 9.27 -15.83 -3.22
C GLY A 364 8.29 -14.82 -2.62
N THR A 365 8.80 -13.83 -1.89
CA THR A 365 7.97 -12.75 -1.34
C THR A 365 8.11 -11.44 -2.10
N CYS A 366 9.10 -11.26 -2.97
CA CYS A 366 9.35 -10.03 -3.71
C CYS A 366 8.15 -9.61 -4.59
N LEU A 367 7.73 -8.33 -4.49
CA LEU A 367 6.60 -7.79 -5.26
C LEU A 367 6.99 -7.23 -6.64
N GLY A 368 8.27 -7.19 -6.99
CA GLY A 368 8.72 -6.57 -8.25
C GLY A 368 8.45 -5.06 -8.35
N CYS A 369 8.26 -4.37 -7.21
CA CYS A 369 7.75 -2.99 -7.18
C CYS A 369 8.78 -1.90 -7.52
N TYR A 370 9.98 -2.26 -8.00
CA TYR A 370 11.08 -1.34 -8.36
C TYR A 370 11.65 -0.45 -7.23
N ALA A 371 11.06 -0.46 -6.03
CA ALA A 371 11.48 0.41 -4.92
C ALA A 371 12.98 0.29 -4.55
N CYS A 372 13.56 -0.91 -4.65
CA CYS A 372 14.99 -1.11 -4.38
C CYS A 372 15.90 -0.63 -5.52
N VAL A 373 15.44 -0.77 -6.77
CA VAL A 373 16.12 -0.27 -7.97
C VAL A 373 16.18 1.25 -7.90
N ASP A 374 15.03 1.90 -7.65
CA ASP A 374 14.95 3.36 -7.55
C ASP A 374 15.71 3.93 -6.35
N ALA A 375 15.80 3.16 -5.26
CA ALA A 375 16.49 3.59 -4.05
C ALA A 375 18.01 3.41 -4.10
N CYS A 376 18.54 2.63 -5.03
CA CYS A 376 19.96 2.30 -5.07
C CYS A 376 20.74 3.28 -5.95
N PRO A 377 21.60 4.16 -5.38
CA PRO A 377 22.33 5.16 -6.15
C PRO A 377 23.47 4.59 -6.99
N TYR A 378 23.74 3.28 -6.89
CA TYR A 378 24.80 2.57 -7.60
C TYR A 378 24.26 1.49 -8.55
N ASP A 379 22.96 1.51 -8.84
CA ASP A 379 22.20 0.53 -9.63
C ASP A 379 22.67 -0.92 -9.41
N VAL A 380 22.71 -1.36 -8.16
CA VAL A 380 23.07 -2.74 -7.77
C VAL A 380 21.99 -3.74 -8.20
N PHE A 381 20.75 -3.27 -8.42
CA PHE A 381 19.58 -4.09 -8.64
C PHE A 381 19.04 -3.98 -10.07
N GLU A 382 18.49 -5.07 -10.56
CA GLU A 382 17.67 -5.13 -11.77
C GLU A 382 16.37 -5.89 -11.48
N ILE A 383 15.35 -5.69 -12.32
CA ILE A 383 14.13 -6.51 -12.29
C ILE A 383 14.25 -7.58 -13.36
N GLN A 384 14.24 -8.84 -12.93
CA GLN A 384 14.21 -10.00 -13.82
C GLN A 384 12.99 -10.84 -13.48
N ARG A 385 12.18 -11.19 -14.49
CA ARG A 385 10.97 -12.02 -14.33
C ARG A 385 10.06 -11.54 -13.18
N TYR A 386 9.81 -10.23 -13.13
CA TYR A 386 8.96 -9.58 -12.12
C TYR A 386 9.48 -9.60 -10.67
N VAL A 387 10.72 -10.02 -10.42
CA VAL A 387 11.35 -9.92 -9.10
C VAL A 387 12.65 -9.12 -9.17
N ALA A 388 13.01 -8.48 -8.06
CA ALA A 388 14.29 -7.81 -7.94
C ALA A 388 15.41 -8.83 -7.74
N VAL A 389 16.51 -8.64 -8.46
CA VAL A 389 17.73 -9.43 -8.34
C VAL A 389 18.93 -8.51 -8.14
N VAL A 390 19.96 -9.02 -7.49
CA VAL A 390 21.23 -8.33 -7.28
C VAL A 390 22.08 -8.56 -8.52
N ALA A 391 22.09 -7.60 -9.44
CA ALA A 391 22.80 -7.73 -10.71
C ALA A 391 24.29 -7.35 -10.60
N ARG A 392 24.63 -6.43 -9.69
CA ARG A 392 26.00 -5.90 -9.52
C ARG A 392 26.41 -5.84 -8.04
N PRO A 393 26.60 -6.98 -7.37
CA PRO A 393 26.97 -7.02 -5.95
C PRO A 393 28.25 -6.22 -5.64
N GLU A 394 29.21 -6.19 -6.57
CA GLU A 394 30.47 -5.45 -6.46
C GLU A 394 30.30 -3.91 -6.44
N ALA A 395 29.18 -3.40 -6.96
CA ALA A 395 28.84 -1.98 -6.90
C ALA A 395 28.17 -1.59 -5.57
N CYS A 396 27.86 -2.57 -4.71
CA CYS A 396 27.19 -2.32 -3.45
C CYS A 396 28.17 -1.74 -2.42
N CYS A 397 27.88 -0.52 -1.96
CA CYS A 397 28.62 0.13 -0.87
C CYS A 397 28.01 -0.12 0.52
N GLY A 398 27.02 -1.02 0.64
CA GLY A 398 26.41 -1.40 1.91
C GLY A 398 25.43 -0.38 2.49
N LEU A 399 24.88 0.52 1.67
CA LEU A 399 23.80 1.42 2.09
C LEU A 399 22.50 0.62 2.28
N THR A 400 21.76 0.89 3.36
CA THR A 400 20.51 0.18 3.70
C THR A 400 19.26 0.82 3.11
N LEU A 401 19.40 1.74 2.14
CA LEU A 401 18.26 2.46 1.55
C LEU A 401 17.28 1.53 0.85
N CYS A 402 17.79 0.53 0.12
CA CYS A 402 16.98 -0.47 -0.58
C CYS A 402 16.15 -1.33 0.39
N GLU A 403 16.74 -1.74 1.52
CA GLU A 403 16.07 -2.47 2.59
C GLU A 403 14.99 -1.60 3.27
N GLN A 404 15.31 -0.35 3.59
CA GLN A 404 14.36 0.60 4.17
C GLN A 404 13.17 0.90 3.26
N LYS A 405 13.37 0.85 1.94
CA LYS A 405 12.35 1.12 0.92
C LYS A 405 11.55 -0.12 0.52
N CYS A 406 12.00 -1.32 0.91
CA CYS A 406 11.30 -2.55 0.60
C CYS A 406 9.94 -2.59 1.35
N PRO A 407 8.79 -2.53 0.64
CA PRO A 407 7.49 -2.33 1.30
C PRO A 407 7.03 -3.52 2.13
N ASN A 408 7.50 -4.72 1.79
CA ASN A 408 7.15 -5.98 2.42
C ASN A 408 8.34 -6.68 3.09
N GLY A 409 9.54 -6.09 3.04
CA GLY A 409 10.75 -6.62 3.68
C GLY A 409 11.38 -7.84 2.98
N SER A 410 11.04 -8.11 1.72
CA SER A 410 11.67 -9.17 0.92
C SER A 410 13.15 -8.93 0.63
N LEU A 411 13.65 -7.72 0.85
CA LEU A 411 15.06 -7.39 0.69
C LEU A 411 15.64 -7.05 2.06
N GLN A 412 16.70 -7.73 2.44
CA GLN A 412 17.49 -7.47 3.64
C GLN A 412 18.95 -7.23 3.28
N ILE A 413 19.63 -6.38 4.02
CA ILE A 413 21.09 -6.25 3.91
C ILE A 413 21.71 -7.23 4.90
N THR A 414 22.49 -8.18 4.39
CA THR A 414 23.23 -9.13 5.21
C THR A 414 24.72 -8.78 5.23
N ASP A 415 25.36 -9.05 6.35
CA ASP A 415 26.81 -8.97 6.48
C ASP A 415 27.43 -10.25 5.87
N GLY A 416 28.33 -10.06 4.92
CA GLY A 416 29.18 -11.08 4.32
C GLY A 416 30.62 -11.01 4.84
N ASP A 417 31.58 -11.24 3.96
CA ASP A 417 33.00 -11.33 4.31
C ASP A 417 33.57 -10.05 4.91
N ALA A 418 34.66 -10.18 5.68
CA ALA A 418 35.40 -9.03 6.20
C ALA A 418 36.00 -8.22 5.05
N ILE A 419 35.88 -6.89 5.12
CA ILE A 419 36.53 -5.99 4.17
C ILE A 419 37.97 -5.81 4.62
N GLY A 420 38.83 -6.68 4.09
CA GLY A 420 40.18 -6.89 4.59
C GLY A 420 41.12 -5.70 4.45
N ASP A 421 40.96 -4.89 3.40
CA ASP A 421 41.87 -3.80 3.01
C ASP A 421 41.68 -2.50 3.82
N ARG A 422 40.66 -2.43 4.68
CA ARG A 422 40.38 -1.25 5.50
C ARG A 422 41.32 -1.13 6.68
N PRO A 423 41.72 0.10 7.07
CA PRO A 423 42.49 0.32 8.29
C PRO A 423 41.66 -0.03 9.54
N ARG A 424 42.33 -0.54 10.57
CA ARG A 424 41.71 -0.77 11.88
C ARG A 424 41.57 0.54 12.64
N LEU A 425 40.38 0.78 13.21
CA LEU A 425 40.07 2.03 13.92
C LEU A 425 39.17 1.79 15.15
N ARG A 426 39.43 2.54 16.21
CA ARG A 426 38.62 2.62 17.45
C ARG A 426 37.35 3.48 17.29
N ASP A 427 36.53 3.51 18.34
CA ASP A 427 35.36 4.39 18.61
C ASP A 427 35.46 5.77 17.97
N ASN A 428 36.62 6.33 18.26
CA ASN A 428 37.01 7.71 18.09
C ASN A 428 37.83 7.93 16.82
N LEU A 429 37.87 6.96 15.90
CA LEU A 429 38.66 6.98 14.65
C LEU A 429 40.19 6.96 14.86
N GLU A 430 40.64 6.64 16.06
CA GLU A 430 42.07 6.45 16.36
C GLU A 430 42.53 5.06 15.89
N SER A 431 43.76 4.98 15.37
CA SER A 431 44.41 3.71 15.11
C SER A 431 44.71 2.99 16.43
N PRO A 432 44.29 1.73 16.62
CA PRO A 432 44.69 0.96 17.78
C PRO A 432 46.18 0.60 17.77
N ASP A 433 46.81 0.61 16.59
CA ASP A 433 48.21 0.25 16.37
C ASP A 433 49.16 1.42 16.64
N VAL A 434 48.68 2.65 16.42
CA VAL A 434 49.48 3.88 16.54
C VAL A 434 48.71 4.91 17.37
N PRO A 435 48.87 4.91 18.72
CA PRO A 435 48.19 5.85 19.59
C PRO A 435 48.47 7.31 19.22
N GLY A 436 47.41 8.13 19.15
CA GLY A 436 47.45 9.53 18.74
C GLY A 436 47.40 9.78 17.22
N LEU A 437 47.33 8.72 16.42
CA LEU A 437 47.09 8.79 14.97
C LEU A 437 45.61 8.49 14.66
N PHE A 438 44.93 9.41 13.98
CA PHE A 438 43.52 9.31 13.63
C PHE A 438 43.35 9.25 12.11
N LEU A 439 42.34 8.53 11.62
CA LEU A 439 42.04 8.42 10.19
C LEU A 439 40.61 8.86 9.89
N ALA A 440 40.42 9.71 8.89
CA ALA A 440 39.10 10.27 8.55
C ALA A 440 38.90 10.41 7.03
N GLY A 441 37.63 10.36 6.60
CA GLY A 441 37.24 10.46 5.21
C GLY A 441 37.26 9.11 4.49
N ASP A 442 37.31 9.16 3.16
CA ASP A 442 37.17 7.95 2.33
C ASP A 442 38.14 6.84 2.71
N ILE A 443 39.32 7.17 3.28
CA ILE A 443 40.31 6.19 3.73
C ILE A 443 39.77 5.16 4.73
N THR A 444 38.70 5.50 5.47
CA THR A 444 38.04 4.57 6.38
C THR A 444 37.15 3.57 5.65
N GLY A 445 36.72 3.84 4.41
CA GLY A 445 35.83 2.98 3.62
C GLY A 445 34.40 3.50 3.40
N LEU A 446 34.13 4.79 3.66
CA LEU A 446 32.82 5.43 3.41
C LEU A 446 32.98 6.62 2.44
N PRO A 447 32.94 6.42 1.11
CA PRO A 447 33.13 7.49 0.14
C PRO A 447 31.88 8.38 0.00
N LEU A 448 31.64 9.27 0.97
CA LEU A 448 30.59 10.28 0.95
C LEU A 448 31.09 11.58 1.60
N ILE A 449 30.85 12.73 0.94
CA ILE A 449 31.28 14.05 1.42
C ILE A 449 30.76 14.32 2.84
N LYS A 450 29.48 14.02 3.10
CA LYS A 450 28.88 14.10 4.44
C LYS A 450 29.61 13.29 5.49
N ASN A 451 29.93 12.04 5.20
CA ASN A 451 30.61 11.15 6.15
C ASN A 451 32.04 11.65 6.40
N ALA A 452 32.73 12.09 5.35
CA ALA A 452 34.06 12.66 5.47
C ALA A 452 34.06 13.89 6.40
N ILE A 453 33.10 14.81 6.23
CA ILE A 453 32.95 15.99 7.11
C ILE A 453 32.71 15.57 8.57
N LEU A 454 31.77 14.65 8.80
CA LEU A 454 31.44 14.17 10.15
C LEU A 454 32.64 13.50 10.82
N GLN A 455 33.33 12.62 10.11
CA GLN A 455 34.52 11.94 10.59
C GLN A 455 35.67 12.90 10.87
N GLY A 456 35.88 13.91 10.02
CA GLY A 456 36.91 14.92 10.24
C GLY A 456 36.72 15.68 11.55
N SER A 457 35.49 16.15 11.80
CA SER A 457 35.14 16.82 13.06
C SER A 457 35.28 15.89 14.27
N HIS A 458 34.82 14.63 14.14
CA HIS A 458 34.93 13.64 15.21
C HIS A 458 36.38 13.31 15.55
N ALA A 459 37.23 13.07 14.54
CA ALA A 459 38.65 12.79 14.72
C ALA A 459 39.39 13.95 15.39
N ALA A 460 39.10 15.20 15.01
CA ALA A 460 39.68 16.37 15.66
C ALA A 460 39.24 16.52 17.13
N THR A 461 37.97 16.20 17.43
CA THR A 461 37.45 16.22 18.81
C THR A 461 38.15 15.15 19.66
N ALA A 462 38.27 13.93 19.13
CA ALA A 462 38.98 12.84 19.80
C ALA A 462 40.47 13.15 20.02
N ALA A 463 41.13 13.77 19.03
CA ALA A 463 42.51 14.23 19.18
C ALA A 463 42.63 15.26 20.31
N ALA A 464 41.72 16.25 20.38
CA ALA A 464 41.68 17.23 21.46
C ALA A 464 41.48 16.58 22.84
N GLU A 465 40.57 15.61 22.95
CA GLU A 465 40.31 14.89 24.20
C GLU A 465 41.52 14.08 24.65
N SER A 466 42.21 13.42 23.70
CA SER A 466 43.43 12.67 23.99
C SER A 466 44.59 13.53 24.49
N LEU A 467 44.55 14.85 24.26
CA LEU A 467 45.53 15.81 24.75
C LEU A 467 45.21 16.31 26.18
N LYS A 468 43.94 16.28 26.62
CA LYS A 468 43.53 16.77 27.94
C LYS A 468 44.05 15.91 29.10
N GLY A 469 44.39 14.64 28.84
CA GLY A 469 44.95 13.71 29.83
C GLY A 469 46.45 13.92 30.11
N GLU A 470 47.15 14.70 29.27
CA GLU A 470 48.58 15.00 29.44
C GLU A 470 48.72 16.26 30.31
N LYS A 471 48.93 16.08 31.63
CA LYS A 471 49.16 17.20 32.56
C LYS A 471 50.41 17.98 32.18
N GLY A 472 50.22 19.24 31.79
CA GLY A 472 51.23 20.29 31.89
C GLY A 472 52.12 20.46 30.66
N GLY A 473 51.84 21.51 29.89
CA GLY A 473 52.73 22.00 28.86
C GLY A 473 52.01 22.90 27.88
N ARG A 474 52.01 24.22 28.17
CA ARG A 474 52.02 25.21 27.08
C ARG A 474 53.13 24.80 26.11
N THR A 475 52.91 24.94 24.81
CA THR A 475 53.83 24.52 23.76
C THR A 475 55.20 25.20 23.91
N ASP A 476 56.09 24.61 24.71
CA ASP A 476 57.48 25.00 24.75
C ASP A 476 58.16 24.43 23.50
N GLY A 477 58.30 25.28 22.48
CA GLY A 477 59.09 25.04 21.28
C GLY A 477 58.30 24.54 20.07
N GLY A 478 57.60 25.42 19.35
CA GLY A 478 57.26 25.26 17.92
C GLY A 478 56.41 24.05 17.48
N ASN A 479 55.99 23.16 18.38
CA ASN A 479 55.26 21.94 18.06
C ASN A 479 53.74 22.18 18.02
N LEU A 480 53.07 21.63 17.01
CA LEU A 480 51.62 21.71 16.82
C LEU A 480 50.87 20.77 17.78
N ASP A 481 49.68 21.13 18.22
CA ASP A 481 48.78 20.19 18.90
C ASP A 481 48.25 19.15 17.92
N LEU A 482 47.90 19.57 16.69
CA LEU A 482 47.35 18.70 15.65
C LEU A 482 47.89 19.03 14.26
N LEU A 483 48.48 18.04 13.58
CA LEU A 483 48.76 18.12 12.14
C LEU A 483 47.72 17.31 11.35
N ILE A 484 47.15 17.92 10.31
CA ILE A 484 46.16 17.29 9.44
C ILE A 484 46.77 17.07 8.06
N VAL A 485 46.71 15.85 7.55
CA VAL A 485 47.25 15.49 6.23
C VAL A 485 46.10 15.26 5.26
N GLY A 486 45.94 16.18 4.30
CA GLY A 486 44.89 16.22 3.28
C GLY A 486 43.90 17.36 3.54
N ALA A 487 43.66 18.20 2.52
CA ALA A 487 42.68 19.31 2.55
C ALA A 487 41.41 18.95 1.75
N GLY A 488 40.97 17.70 1.83
CA GLY A 488 39.63 17.29 1.40
C GLY A 488 38.54 17.64 2.43
N PRO A 489 37.27 17.26 2.20
CA PRO A 489 36.17 17.55 3.12
C PRO A 489 36.42 17.13 4.57
N ALA A 490 37.05 15.96 4.78
CA ALA A 490 37.42 15.50 6.12
C ALA A 490 38.48 16.38 6.78
N GLY A 491 39.55 16.71 6.06
CA GLY A 491 40.64 17.51 6.61
C GLY A 491 40.24 18.95 6.90
N ILE A 492 39.45 19.57 6.01
CA ILE A 492 38.95 20.93 6.25
C ILE A 492 37.99 20.93 7.45
N SER A 493 37.10 19.93 7.56
CA SER A 493 36.22 19.79 8.74
C SER A 493 37.01 19.58 10.03
N ALA A 494 38.06 18.76 10.01
CA ALA A 494 38.97 18.56 11.13
C ALA A 494 39.68 19.86 11.53
N ALA A 495 40.13 20.66 10.56
CA ALA A 495 40.78 21.94 10.82
C ALA A 495 39.83 22.96 11.44
N LEU A 496 38.60 23.06 10.92
CA LEU A 496 37.55 23.91 11.49
C LEU A 496 37.24 23.53 12.93
N ARG A 497 37.10 22.23 13.21
CA ARG A 497 36.83 21.73 14.56
C ARG A 497 38.02 21.93 15.50
N ALA A 498 39.24 21.70 15.04
CA ALA A 498 40.45 21.95 15.82
C ALA A 498 40.56 23.44 16.22
N LYS A 499 40.24 24.35 15.29
CA LYS A 499 40.17 25.78 15.56
C LYS A 499 39.09 26.13 16.57
N GLU A 500 37.89 25.55 16.44
CA GLU A 500 36.79 25.73 17.41
C GLU A 500 37.19 25.30 18.83
N LEU A 501 38.00 24.24 18.93
CA LEU A 501 38.52 23.70 20.19
C LEU A 501 39.79 24.42 20.69
N GLY A 502 40.28 25.44 19.99
CA GLY A 502 41.45 26.23 20.37
C GLY A 502 42.80 25.51 20.22
N LEU A 503 42.89 24.48 19.37
CA LEU A 503 44.14 23.76 19.10
C LEU A 503 45.04 24.53 18.12
N THR A 504 46.35 24.46 18.32
CA THR A 504 47.31 24.85 17.28
C THR A 504 47.34 23.78 16.18
N CYS A 505 46.93 24.13 14.96
CA CYS A 505 46.85 23.16 13.87
C CYS A 505 47.29 23.71 12.50
N GLU A 506 47.83 22.81 11.69
CA GLU A 506 48.16 23.03 10.29
C GLU A 506 47.61 21.91 9.42
N VAL A 507 47.30 22.22 8.16
CA VAL A 507 46.90 21.24 7.15
C VAL A 507 47.96 21.19 6.06
N VAL A 508 48.40 20.00 5.67
CA VAL A 508 49.27 19.78 4.50
C VAL A 508 48.49 19.06 3.40
N GLU A 509 48.55 19.55 2.16
CA GLU A 509 47.82 19.00 1.02
C GLU A 509 48.76 18.85 -0.17
N GLN A 510 48.80 17.66 -0.77
CA GLN A 510 49.70 17.36 -1.88
C GLN A 510 49.33 18.08 -3.19
N GLY A 511 48.11 18.59 -3.33
CA GLY A 511 47.68 19.43 -4.44
C GLY A 511 46.97 20.69 -3.95
N GLY A 512 45.76 20.95 -4.45
CA GLY A 512 44.94 22.09 -4.03
C GLY A 512 43.86 21.74 -3.00
N VAL A 513 43.31 22.78 -2.36
CA VAL A 513 42.15 22.65 -1.47
C VAL A 513 41.00 21.92 -2.17
N ALA A 514 40.48 20.86 -1.54
CA ALA A 514 39.41 20.02 -2.07
C ALA A 514 39.70 19.43 -3.48
N GLN A 515 40.97 19.12 -3.80
CA GLN A 515 41.41 18.57 -5.11
C GLN A 515 40.54 17.40 -5.63
N SER A 516 40.14 16.50 -4.74
CA SER A 516 39.28 15.36 -5.09
C SER A 516 37.89 15.78 -5.61
N ILE A 517 37.36 16.91 -5.13
CA ILE A 517 36.12 17.50 -5.63
C ILE A 517 36.40 18.30 -6.90
N GLN A 518 37.50 19.07 -6.96
CA GLN A 518 37.87 19.85 -8.14
C GLN A 518 37.95 19.00 -9.41
N SER A 519 38.51 17.80 -9.27
CA SER A 519 38.67 16.81 -10.35
C SER A 519 37.38 16.14 -10.82
N PHE A 520 36.22 16.40 -10.17
CA PHE A 520 34.95 15.97 -10.74
C PHE A 520 34.65 16.68 -12.08
N PRO A 521 33.89 16.06 -13.00
CA PRO A 521 33.45 16.73 -14.22
C PRO A 521 32.73 18.05 -13.93
N ARG A 522 32.92 19.04 -14.79
CA ARG A 522 32.23 20.35 -14.71
C ARG A 522 30.72 20.18 -14.72
N GLY A 523 30.02 20.93 -13.86
CA GLY A 523 28.56 20.87 -13.74
C GLY A 523 28.03 19.57 -13.10
N LYS A 524 28.90 18.71 -12.56
CA LYS A 524 28.47 17.53 -11.80
C LYS A 524 27.59 17.99 -10.64
N LEU A 525 26.35 17.51 -10.61
CA LEU A 525 25.44 17.74 -9.50
C LEU A 525 25.92 16.94 -8.29
N VAL A 526 26.04 17.63 -7.17
CA VAL A 526 26.34 17.09 -5.85
C VAL A 526 25.07 17.19 -5.02
N PHE A 527 24.43 16.05 -4.81
CA PHE A 527 23.25 15.93 -3.96
C PHE A 527 23.70 15.68 -2.53
N ASP A 528 23.41 16.60 -1.62
CA ASP A 528 23.58 16.35 -0.19
C ASP A 528 22.42 16.97 0.61
N GLN A 529 22.17 16.42 1.79
CA GLN A 529 21.30 17.04 2.80
C GLN A 529 22.06 18.21 3.48
N PRO A 530 21.39 19.12 4.22
CA PRO A 530 22.10 20.18 4.92
C PRO A 530 23.27 19.62 5.75
N LEU A 531 24.47 20.09 5.42
CA LEU A 531 25.71 19.69 6.07
C LEU A 531 25.98 20.66 7.21
N GLU A 532 26.13 20.16 8.43
CA GLU A 532 26.59 20.98 9.55
C GLU A 532 28.11 21.04 9.52
N LEU A 533 28.66 22.25 9.33
CA LEU A 533 30.09 22.50 9.42
C LEU A 533 30.42 23.15 10.77
N PRO A 534 31.48 22.70 11.47
CA PRO A 534 31.99 23.38 12.65
C PRO A 534 32.33 24.85 12.34
N VAL A 535 32.08 25.75 13.28
CA VAL A 535 32.33 27.22 13.19
C VAL A 535 31.45 27.98 12.18
N SER A 536 31.25 27.48 10.96
CA SER A 536 30.58 28.19 9.86
C SER A 536 29.06 27.94 9.76
N GLY A 537 28.49 27.06 10.59
CA GLY A 537 27.06 26.74 10.61
C GLY A 537 26.61 25.79 9.49
N LYS A 538 25.32 25.82 9.13
CA LYS A 538 24.75 24.92 8.11
C LYS A 538 25.21 25.33 6.71
N LEU A 539 26.00 24.47 6.06
CA LEU A 539 26.23 24.52 4.63
C LEU A 539 24.98 23.97 3.92
N TRP A 540 24.11 24.89 3.52
CA TRP A 540 22.93 24.56 2.72
C TRP A 540 23.35 24.29 1.27
N LEU A 541 23.38 23.02 0.88
CA LEU A 541 23.55 22.59 -0.50
C LEU A 541 22.21 22.06 -1.01
N LYS A 542 21.31 22.96 -1.42
CA LYS A 542 20.16 22.52 -2.22
C LYS A 542 20.72 22.17 -3.60
N GLU A 543 20.67 20.89 -3.99
CA GLU A 543 21.12 20.36 -5.31
C GLU A 543 22.20 21.22 -5.98
N SER A 544 23.41 21.20 -5.45
CA SER A 544 24.45 22.14 -5.87
C SER A 544 25.36 21.54 -6.93
N SER A 545 25.82 22.34 -7.86
CA SER A 545 26.90 21.97 -8.77
C SER A 545 28.24 21.82 -8.01
N LYS A 546 29.17 21.07 -8.60
CA LYS A 546 30.57 21.00 -8.15
C LYS A 546 31.15 22.39 -7.92
N GLU A 547 30.91 23.31 -8.84
CA GLU A 547 31.43 24.69 -8.80
C GLU A 547 30.87 25.47 -7.61
N GLU A 548 29.57 25.39 -7.35
CA GLU A 548 28.94 26.03 -6.18
C GLU A 548 29.51 25.48 -4.87
N LEU A 549 29.64 24.14 -4.77
CA LEU A 549 30.23 23.49 -3.60
C LEU A 549 31.67 23.97 -3.36
N LEU A 550 32.50 24.01 -4.41
CA LEU A 550 33.88 24.49 -4.31
C LEU A 550 33.95 25.96 -3.92
N SER A 551 33.07 26.80 -4.48
CA SER A 551 33.01 28.22 -4.14
C SER A 551 32.71 28.43 -2.65
N HIS A 552 31.80 27.64 -2.08
CA HIS A 552 31.48 27.68 -0.66
C HIS A 552 32.65 27.20 0.19
N TRP A 553 33.29 26.09 -0.17
CA TRP A 553 34.48 25.58 0.54
C TRP A 553 35.61 26.59 0.56
N LEU A 554 35.96 27.15 -0.59
CA LEU A 554 37.04 28.13 -0.70
C LEU A 554 36.71 29.43 0.05
N ARG A 555 35.43 29.80 0.13
CA ARG A 555 34.97 30.93 0.93
C ARG A 555 35.17 30.65 2.43
N ILE A 556 34.78 29.46 2.91
CA ILE A 556 34.95 29.06 4.31
C ILE A 556 36.43 29.03 4.68
N VAL A 557 37.28 28.38 3.87
CA VAL A 557 38.73 28.31 4.10
C VAL A 557 39.34 29.71 4.24
N ARG A 558 38.92 30.67 3.39
CA ARG A 558 39.38 32.06 3.44
C ARG A 558 38.84 32.83 4.64
N GLN A 559 37.53 32.72 4.91
CA GLN A 559 36.88 33.40 6.05
C GLN A 559 37.48 32.94 7.37
N GLU A 560 37.71 31.63 7.51
CA GLU A 560 38.25 31.02 8.71
C GLU A 560 39.78 31.06 8.77
N ARG A 561 40.46 31.58 7.74
CA ARG A 561 41.93 31.70 7.67
C ARG A 561 42.64 30.39 8.06
N LEU A 562 42.17 29.27 7.52
CA LEU A 562 42.77 27.97 7.81
C LEU A 562 44.19 27.90 7.23
N MET A 563 45.15 27.44 8.04
CA MET A 563 46.55 27.28 7.63
C MET A 563 46.72 26.03 6.79
N ILE A 564 46.56 26.16 5.47
CA ILE A 564 46.68 25.05 4.51
C ILE A 564 47.91 25.23 3.63
N HIS A 565 48.89 24.34 3.77
CA HIS A 565 50.06 24.22 2.91
C HIS A 565 49.71 23.36 1.70
N GLN A 566 49.31 24.01 0.61
CA GLN A 566 49.08 23.35 -0.69
C GLN A 566 50.40 22.91 -1.33
N ASP A 567 50.29 22.02 -2.32
CA ASP A 567 51.42 21.44 -3.06
C ASP A 567 52.52 20.89 -2.14
N THR A 568 52.13 20.41 -0.96
CA THR A 568 53.00 19.89 0.10
C THR A 568 52.58 18.45 0.43
N ARG A 569 53.38 17.48 0.00
CA ARG A 569 53.10 16.05 0.14
C ARG A 569 53.74 15.48 1.40
N MET A 570 53.00 14.67 2.16
CA MET A 570 53.57 13.81 3.20
C MET A 570 54.36 12.66 2.56
N LEU A 571 55.63 12.54 2.93
CA LEU A 571 56.52 11.45 2.53
C LEU A 571 56.50 10.32 3.55
N SER A 572 56.63 10.65 4.84
CA SER A 572 56.66 9.69 5.93
C SER A 572 56.09 10.28 7.22
N LEU A 573 55.67 9.40 8.12
CA LEU A 573 55.21 9.71 9.46
C LEU A 573 55.91 8.77 10.42
N ALA A 574 56.60 9.33 11.41
CA ALA A 574 57.25 8.57 12.47
C ALA A 574 56.76 9.06 13.84
N ARG A 575 56.65 8.13 14.78
CA ARG A 575 56.34 8.46 16.17
C ARG A 575 57.60 8.95 16.86
N GLU A 576 57.49 10.03 17.63
CA GLU A 576 58.60 10.62 18.38
C GLU A 576 58.12 11.02 19.78
N GLY A 577 58.52 10.22 20.79
CA GLY A 577 58.01 10.36 22.16
C GLY A 577 56.50 10.19 22.23
N SER A 578 55.81 11.19 22.78
CA SER A 578 54.33 11.26 22.84
C SER A 578 53.69 11.88 21.58
N GLY A 579 54.49 12.36 20.63
CA GLY A 579 54.03 13.00 19.40
C GLY A 579 54.55 12.34 18.13
N PHE A 580 54.62 13.14 17.06
CA PHE A 580 54.93 12.70 15.71
C PHE A 580 55.86 13.68 15.01
N ALA A 581 56.75 13.13 14.19
CA ALA A 581 57.49 13.85 13.15
C ALA A 581 56.97 13.42 11.79
N VAL A 582 56.45 14.38 11.03
CA VAL A 582 55.89 14.16 9.69
C VAL A 582 56.80 14.83 8.67
N THR A 583 57.40 14.02 7.81
CA THR A 583 58.28 14.51 6.73
C THR A 583 57.41 14.90 5.55
N THR A 584 57.55 16.14 5.09
CA THR A 584 56.80 16.70 3.97
C THR A 584 57.74 17.29 2.92
N ALA A 585 57.36 17.27 1.65
CA ALA A 585 58.12 17.89 0.57
C ALA A 585 57.20 18.55 -0.45
N PRO A 586 57.68 19.55 -1.20
CA PRO A 586 56.94 20.10 -2.33
C PRO A 586 56.56 19.01 -3.33
N ARG A 587 55.36 19.12 -3.92
CA ARG A 587 54.79 18.13 -4.85
C ARG A 587 55.70 17.85 -6.06
N ASP A 588 56.36 18.89 -6.56
CA ASP A 588 57.14 18.86 -7.80
C ASP A 588 58.64 18.64 -7.55
N GLY A 589 59.01 18.19 -6.35
CA GLY A 589 60.40 17.99 -5.95
C GLY A 589 60.97 19.21 -5.23
N GLY A 590 61.76 18.97 -4.19
CA GLY A 590 62.34 19.99 -3.33
C GLY A 590 62.77 19.39 -1.99
N GLU A 591 63.48 20.20 -1.20
CA GLU A 591 64.03 19.75 0.09
C GLU A 591 62.91 19.33 1.06
N PRO A 592 63.01 18.11 1.63
CA PRO A 592 62.09 17.68 2.68
C PRO A 592 62.18 18.57 3.92
N SER A 593 61.05 18.79 4.56
CA SER A 593 60.93 19.49 5.83
C SER A 593 60.16 18.64 6.85
N ILE A 594 60.51 18.77 8.12
CA ILE A 594 59.88 18.01 9.21
C ILE A 594 58.90 18.91 9.95
N ARG A 595 57.65 18.44 10.10
CA ARG A 595 56.61 19.07 10.91
C ARG A 595 56.36 18.23 12.14
N ARG A 596 56.33 18.86 13.31
CA ARG A 596 56.20 18.19 14.61
C ARG A 596 54.83 18.47 15.20
N ALA A 597 54.12 17.41 15.60
CA ALA A 597 52.78 17.53 16.18
C ALA A 597 52.52 16.49 17.25
N LYS A 598 51.72 16.83 18.27
CA LYS A 598 51.34 15.88 19.33
C LYS A 598 50.37 14.81 18.82
N ARG A 599 49.47 15.16 17.91
CA ARG A 599 48.50 14.26 17.27
C ARG A 599 48.48 14.48 15.75
N VAL A 600 48.09 13.45 15.01
CA VAL A 600 47.96 13.53 13.55
C VAL A 600 46.61 12.98 13.09
N VAL A 601 45.96 13.68 12.16
CA VAL A 601 44.78 13.19 11.42
C VAL A 601 45.16 12.94 9.97
N LEU A 602 45.09 11.69 9.50
CA LEU A 602 45.24 11.33 8.10
C LEU A 602 43.88 11.40 7.40
N ALA A 603 43.68 12.46 6.62
CA ALA A 603 42.49 12.76 5.82
C ALA A 603 42.76 12.66 4.30
N ILE A 604 43.60 11.70 3.91
CA ILE A 604 44.20 11.57 2.56
C ILE A 604 43.28 10.95 1.49
N GLY A 605 42.08 10.48 1.89
CA GLY A 605 41.13 9.79 1.00
C GLY A 605 41.67 8.46 0.44
N GLN A 606 40.99 7.86 -0.54
CA GLN A 606 41.43 6.59 -1.17
C GLN A 606 42.03 6.74 -2.57
N ARG A 607 41.84 7.89 -3.23
CA ARG A 607 42.28 8.07 -4.62
C ARG A 607 43.77 7.96 -4.80
N GLY A 608 44.53 8.30 -3.76
CA GLY A 608 45.98 8.29 -3.77
C GLY A 608 46.58 9.20 -4.85
N SER A 609 47.86 9.00 -5.16
CA SER A 609 48.56 9.78 -6.17
C SER A 609 48.37 9.16 -7.56
N PRO A 610 48.11 9.95 -8.62
CA PRO A 610 48.04 9.41 -9.97
C PRO A 610 49.37 8.76 -10.35
N ARG A 611 49.32 7.62 -11.06
CA ARG A 611 50.53 7.00 -11.61
C ARG A 611 51.10 7.91 -12.69
N ARG A 612 52.41 8.18 -12.63
CA ARG A 612 53.14 8.95 -13.63
C ARG A 612 53.67 8.02 -14.73
N LEU A 613 54.04 8.62 -15.86
CA LEU A 613 54.79 7.93 -16.91
C LEU A 613 56.16 7.50 -16.37
N PRO A 614 56.78 6.43 -16.90
CA PRO A 614 58.02 5.86 -16.35
C PRO A 614 59.28 6.69 -16.65
N PHE A 615 59.14 7.95 -17.05
CA PHE A 615 60.21 8.88 -17.38
C PHE A 615 59.84 10.28 -16.89
N GLU A 616 60.86 11.12 -16.66
CA GLU A 616 60.69 12.50 -16.22
C GLU A 616 60.18 13.39 -17.37
N LEU A 617 59.28 14.31 -17.04
CA LEU A 617 58.77 15.29 -17.98
C LEU A 617 59.65 16.53 -17.95
N ARG A 618 59.95 17.08 -19.13
CA ARG A 618 60.58 18.40 -19.24
C ARG A 618 59.61 19.48 -18.71
N PRO A 619 60.09 20.54 -18.02
CA PRO A 619 59.23 21.61 -17.50
C PRO A 619 58.34 22.25 -18.57
N GLU A 620 58.84 22.36 -19.81
CA GLU A 620 58.14 22.94 -20.96
C GLU A 620 56.93 22.12 -21.45
N VAL A 621 56.87 20.82 -21.14
CA VAL A 621 55.76 19.93 -21.54
C VAL A 621 54.83 19.61 -20.38
N GLU A 622 55.29 19.73 -19.13
CA GLU A 622 54.52 19.34 -17.94
C GLU A 622 53.17 20.07 -17.85
N ALA A 623 53.11 21.35 -18.23
CA ALA A 623 51.86 22.14 -18.26
C ALA A 623 50.78 21.59 -19.23
N ARG A 624 51.17 20.75 -20.19
CA ARG A 624 50.27 20.10 -21.17
C ARG A 624 49.95 18.65 -20.82
N VAL A 625 50.50 18.14 -19.72
CA VAL A 625 50.23 16.79 -19.22
C VAL A 625 49.27 16.86 -18.04
N HIS A 626 48.12 16.20 -18.18
CA HIS A 626 47.04 16.20 -17.20
C HIS A 626 46.79 14.78 -16.69
N TYR A 627 46.44 14.64 -15.42
CA TYR A 627 46.15 13.34 -14.80
C TYR A 627 44.66 13.08 -14.58
N HIS A 628 43.81 14.02 -15.01
CA HIS A 628 42.35 13.95 -14.94
C HIS A 628 41.74 14.89 -15.98
N LEU A 629 40.48 14.67 -16.37
CA LEU A 629 39.73 15.57 -17.24
C LEU A 629 38.74 16.39 -16.41
N ALA A 630 39.02 17.67 -16.21
CA ALA A 630 38.14 18.57 -15.46
C ALA A 630 36.97 19.11 -16.32
N ASP A 631 37.27 19.61 -17.53
CA ASP A 631 36.29 20.12 -18.50
C ASP A 631 36.73 19.80 -19.92
N ALA A 632 35.96 18.98 -20.63
CA ALA A 632 36.24 18.63 -22.03
C ALA A 632 36.28 19.86 -22.95
N ARG A 633 35.44 20.87 -22.69
CA ARG A 633 35.35 22.08 -23.52
C ARG A 633 36.66 22.86 -23.60
N SER A 634 37.49 22.78 -22.56
CA SER A 634 38.81 23.44 -22.53
C SER A 634 39.79 22.86 -23.56
N PHE A 635 39.47 21.69 -24.12
CA PHE A 635 40.23 21.00 -25.16
C PHE A 635 39.55 21.04 -26.53
N ALA A 636 38.49 21.85 -26.71
CA ALA A 636 37.87 22.04 -28.02
C ALA A 636 38.91 22.52 -29.04
N GLY A 637 38.88 21.96 -30.26
CA GLY A 637 39.86 22.25 -31.31
C GLY A 637 41.25 21.63 -31.13
N ARG A 638 41.49 20.85 -30.07
CA ARG A 638 42.84 20.34 -29.71
C ARG A 638 43.06 18.89 -30.12
N LYS A 639 44.34 18.54 -30.29
CA LYS A 639 44.83 17.17 -30.46
C LYS A 639 45.17 16.56 -29.10
N VAL A 640 44.33 15.67 -28.63
CA VAL A 640 44.42 15.11 -27.28
C VAL A 640 44.85 13.65 -27.33
N VAL A 641 45.99 13.34 -26.71
CA VAL A 641 46.46 11.97 -26.52
C VAL A 641 46.08 11.51 -25.11
N ILE A 642 45.43 10.36 -24.98
CA ILE A 642 45.04 9.78 -23.70
C ILE A 642 45.85 8.48 -23.51
N VAL A 643 46.57 8.38 -22.39
CA VAL A 643 47.35 7.19 -22.04
C VAL A 643 46.53 6.35 -21.06
N GLY A 644 46.10 5.16 -21.49
CA GLY A 644 45.26 4.26 -20.70
C GLY A 644 43.91 3.96 -21.37
N LEU A 645 43.26 2.89 -20.89
CA LEU A 645 41.97 2.41 -21.40
C LEU A 645 41.03 1.93 -20.26
N GLY A 646 41.21 2.49 -19.05
CA GLY A 646 40.27 2.23 -17.95
C GLY A 646 38.97 3.00 -18.12
N ASP A 647 38.00 2.78 -17.23
CA ASP A 647 36.68 3.44 -17.27
C ASP A 647 36.80 4.97 -17.35
N VAL A 648 37.67 5.56 -16.52
CA VAL A 648 37.96 7.01 -16.51
C VAL A 648 38.56 7.49 -17.84
N ALA A 649 39.45 6.70 -18.44
CA ALA A 649 40.06 7.04 -19.74
C ALA A 649 39.03 7.01 -20.88
N MET A 650 38.14 6.02 -20.85
CA MET A 650 37.05 5.91 -21.83
C MET A 650 36.02 7.03 -21.66
N GLU A 651 35.61 7.34 -20.42
CA GLU A 651 34.70 8.47 -20.16
C GLU A 651 35.30 9.80 -20.63
N ALA A 652 36.60 10.01 -20.41
CA ALA A 652 37.31 11.19 -20.91
C ALA A 652 37.35 11.24 -22.44
N ALA A 653 37.69 10.13 -23.09
CA ALA A 653 37.71 10.03 -24.55
C ALA A 653 36.33 10.30 -25.18
N ILE A 654 35.26 9.76 -24.58
CA ILE A 654 33.87 10.01 -25.01
C ILE A 654 33.51 11.49 -24.85
N ALA A 655 33.88 12.12 -23.73
CA ALA A 655 33.58 13.52 -23.48
C ALA A 655 34.34 14.45 -24.45
N LEU A 656 35.60 14.12 -24.75
CA LEU A 656 36.46 14.87 -25.67
C LEU A 656 36.03 14.69 -27.14
N SER A 657 35.61 13.49 -27.56
CA SER A 657 35.18 13.24 -28.95
C SER A 657 33.88 13.96 -29.35
N ARG A 658 33.16 14.48 -28.35
CA ARG A 658 31.95 15.31 -28.51
C ARG A 658 32.26 16.80 -28.64
N GLN A 659 33.50 17.21 -28.39
CA GLN A 659 33.90 18.61 -28.56
C GLN A 659 34.15 18.92 -30.04
N PRO A 660 33.83 20.14 -30.50
CA PRO A 660 34.08 20.53 -31.88
C PRO A 660 35.57 20.46 -32.20
N ASP A 661 35.89 20.02 -33.42
CA ASP A 661 37.24 19.99 -34.01
C ASP A 661 38.33 19.35 -33.13
N THR A 662 37.95 18.42 -32.25
CA THR A 662 38.87 17.79 -31.29
C THR A 662 39.23 16.38 -31.75
N SER A 663 40.54 16.10 -31.87
CA SER A 663 41.00 14.76 -32.23
C SER A 663 41.46 14.01 -30.99
N VAL A 664 40.96 12.78 -30.79
CA VAL A 664 41.26 11.97 -29.60
C VAL A 664 41.99 10.70 -30.01
N THR A 665 43.18 10.49 -29.43
CA THR A 665 43.97 9.26 -29.64
C THR A 665 44.24 8.57 -28.30
N LEU A 666 43.78 7.33 -28.15
CA LEU A 666 44.02 6.48 -26.99
C LEU A 666 45.24 5.58 -27.22
N ILE A 667 46.16 5.56 -26.27
CA ILE A 667 47.33 4.68 -26.24
C ILE A 667 47.15 3.67 -25.10
N HIS A 668 47.11 2.38 -25.42
CA HIS A 668 46.97 1.32 -24.44
C HIS A 668 48.02 0.23 -24.62
N ARG A 669 48.72 -0.09 -23.52
CA ARG A 669 49.84 -1.05 -23.51
C ARG A 669 49.47 -2.51 -23.71
N ARG A 670 48.19 -2.87 -23.56
CA ARG A 670 47.71 -4.26 -23.72
C ARG A 670 46.83 -4.36 -24.95
N SER A 671 46.59 -5.58 -25.39
CA SER A 671 45.62 -5.90 -26.41
C SER A 671 44.19 -5.80 -25.87
N GLY A 672 43.30 -5.17 -26.65
CA GLY A 672 41.86 -5.14 -26.41
C GLY A 672 41.38 -4.46 -25.12
N PHE A 673 40.07 -4.62 -24.85
CA PHE A 673 39.41 -4.10 -23.66
C PHE A 673 39.46 -5.15 -22.55
N THR A 674 40.39 -5.00 -21.61
CA THR A 674 40.55 -5.94 -20.48
C THR A 674 39.68 -5.62 -19.27
N ARG A 675 39.18 -4.39 -19.16
CA ARG A 675 38.35 -3.89 -18.04
C ARG A 675 37.52 -2.68 -18.46
N GLY A 676 36.45 -2.39 -17.72
CA GLY A 676 35.64 -1.18 -17.87
C GLY A 676 34.15 -1.49 -18.09
N LYS A 677 33.28 -0.49 -17.91
CA LYS A 677 31.83 -0.68 -18.06
C LYS A 677 31.48 -0.98 -19.52
N SER A 678 30.60 -1.96 -19.75
CA SER A 678 30.13 -2.36 -21.09
C SER A 678 29.68 -1.15 -21.92
N ARG A 679 28.83 -0.29 -21.34
CA ARG A 679 28.37 0.96 -21.99
C ARG A 679 29.50 1.85 -22.52
N ASN A 680 30.61 1.93 -21.79
CA ASN A 680 31.73 2.81 -22.14
C ASN A 680 32.58 2.13 -23.23
N ILE A 681 32.76 0.82 -23.15
CA ILE A 681 33.43 0.01 -24.19
C ILE A 681 32.65 0.10 -25.51
N ASP A 682 31.33 -0.09 -25.47
CA ASP A 682 30.49 -0.08 -26.66
C ASP A 682 30.46 1.31 -27.32
N GLU A 683 30.37 2.37 -26.53
CA GLU A 683 30.44 3.75 -27.05
C GLU A 683 31.81 4.06 -27.65
N ILE A 684 32.92 3.63 -27.03
CA ILE A 684 34.26 3.80 -27.60
C ILE A 684 34.42 3.03 -28.91
N LYS A 685 33.92 1.79 -29.00
CA LYS A 685 33.92 1.02 -30.25
C LYS A 685 33.14 1.74 -31.34
N ARG A 686 31.96 2.26 -31.02
CA ARG A 686 31.13 3.05 -31.94
C ARG A 686 31.85 4.31 -32.41
N LEU A 687 32.46 5.08 -31.50
CA LEU A 687 33.20 6.29 -31.83
C LEU A 687 34.45 6.01 -32.66
N THR A 688 35.10 4.87 -32.43
CA THR A 688 36.23 4.40 -33.25
C THR A 688 35.77 4.04 -34.66
N ALA A 689 34.66 3.33 -34.81
CA ALA A 689 34.08 3.01 -36.11
C ALA A 689 33.66 4.26 -36.90
N LEU A 690 33.26 5.33 -36.20
CA LEU A 690 32.96 6.64 -36.79
C LEU A 690 34.20 7.51 -37.05
N GLY A 691 35.41 7.02 -36.78
CA GLY A 691 36.65 7.76 -36.95
C GLY A 691 36.85 8.94 -35.98
N ARG A 692 36.02 9.07 -34.94
CA ARG A 692 36.11 10.16 -33.95
C ARG A 692 37.13 9.91 -32.85
N VAL A 693 37.49 8.65 -32.64
CA VAL A 693 38.50 8.23 -31.66
C VAL A 693 39.44 7.25 -32.36
N THR A 694 40.74 7.44 -32.20
CA THR A 694 41.76 6.47 -32.66
C THR A 694 42.30 5.72 -31.46
N ILE A 695 42.48 4.41 -31.56
CA ILE A 695 43.03 3.58 -30.48
C ILE A 695 44.24 2.81 -31.00
N HIS A 696 45.36 2.91 -30.29
CA HIS A 696 46.52 2.07 -30.49
C HIS A 696 46.63 1.09 -29.30
N PHE A 697 46.40 -0.19 -29.59
CA PHE A 697 46.68 -1.29 -28.67
C PHE A 697 48.14 -1.72 -28.74
N ASP A 698 48.58 -2.44 -27.71
CA ASP A 698 49.95 -2.92 -27.57
C ASP A 698 50.97 -1.79 -27.75
N ALA A 699 50.58 -0.58 -27.33
CA ALA A 699 51.29 0.65 -27.58
C ALA A 699 51.63 1.36 -26.26
N GLU A 700 52.86 1.88 -26.18
CA GLU A 700 53.39 2.53 -24.99
C GLU A 700 54.02 3.86 -25.33
N VAL A 701 53.70 4.90 -24.55
CA VAL A 701 54.37 6.20 -24.64
C VAL A 701 55.78 6.06 -24.06
N THR A 702 56.79 6.43 -24.84
CA THR A 702 58.20 6.31 -24.43
C THR A 702 58.86 7.66 -24.15
N ASP A 703 58.39 8.74 -24.78
CA ASP A 703 58.84 10.11 -24.52
C ASP A 703 57.76 11.13 -24.95
N ILE A 704 57.78 12.31 -24.34
CA ILE A 704 56.92 13.46 -24.70
C ILE A 704 57.79 14.69 -24.90
N ASP A 705 57.94 15.09 -26.16
CA ASP A 705 58.70 16.26 -26.59
C ASP A 705 57.78 17.48 -26.78
N ARG A 706 58.33 18.63 -27.15
CA ARG A 706 57.59 19.89 -27.29
C ARG A 706 56.41 19.76 -28.27
N ASP A 707 56.57 19.03 -29.37
CA ASP A 707 55.56 18.98 -30.44
C ASP A 707 55.00 17.59 -30.71
N LYS A 708 55.58 16.54 -30.09
CA LYS A 708 55.29 15.15 -30.40
C LYS A 708 55.29 14.24 -29.18
N VAL A 709 54.39 13.26 -29.18
CA VAL A 709 54.41 12.08 -28.30
C VAL A 709 55.05 10.93 -29.07
N ALA A 710 56.14 10.38 -28.54
CA ALA A 710 56.77 9.18 -29.07
C ALA A 710 56.09 7.94 -28.49
N VAL A 711 55.61 7.06 -29.37
CA VAL A 711 54.86 5.85 -29.01
C VAL A 711 55.53 4.64 -29.65
N ARG A 712 55.92 3.67 -28.82
CA ARG A 712 56.32 2.34 -29.29
C ARG A 712 55.07 1.53 -29.61
N THR A 713 55.02 0.92 -30.78
CA THR A 713 53.96 -0.03 -31.18
C THR A 713 54.61 -1.30 -31.73
N PRO A 714 53.89 -2.43 -31.85
CA PRO A 714 54.46 -3.70 -32.31
C PRO A 714 54.92 -3.63 -33.77
N ALA A 715 54.28 -2.80 -34.59
CA ALA A 715 54.60 -2.69 -36.01
C ALA A 715 55.77 -1.73 -36.25
N ARG A 716 55.65 -0.48 -35.79
CA ARG A 716 56.69 0.55 -35.91
C ARG A 716 56.54 1.66 -34.87
N PRO A 717 57.63 2.34 -34.49
CA PRO A 717 57.52 3.56 -33.69
C PRO A 717 56.62 4.60 -34.37
N LEU A 718 55.77 5.24 -33.58
CA LEU A 718 54.83 6.26 -34.02
C LEU A 718 55.18 7.58 -33.34
N SER A 719 55.02 8.69 -34.08
CA SER A 719 55.15 10.03 -33.54
C SER A 719 53.85 10.80 -33.78
N LEU A 720 53.21 11.22 -32.69
CA LEU A 720 51.91 11.87 -32.72
C LEU A 720 52.03 13.34 -32.33
N ARG A 721 51.52 14.25 -33.16
CA ARG A 721 51.35 15.65 -32.75
C ARG A 721 50.27 15.75 -31.68
N TYR A 722 50.49 16.58 -30.68
CA TYR A 722 49.56 16.76 -29.57
C TYR A 722 49.57 18.21 -29.07
N ASP A 723 48.44 18.61 -28.49
CA ASP A 723 48.29 19.85 -27.73
C ASP A 723 48.14 19.57 -26.23
N ALA A 724 47.62 18.38 -25.88
CA ALA A 724 47.50 17.93 -24.50
C ALA A 724 47.62 16.40 -24.39
N VAL A 725 48.19 15.93 -23.27
CA VAL A 725 48.26 14.50 -22.91
C VAL A 725 47.49 14.26 -21.62
N LEU A 726 46.56 13.31 -21.61
CA LEU A 726 45.87 12.87 -20.40
C LEU A 726 46.38 11.50 -19.96
N VAL A 727 47.13 11.46 -18.87
CA VAL A 727 47.69 10.22 -18.29
C VAL A 727 46.67 9.61 -17.33
N MET A 728 45.93 8.60 -17.81
CA MET A 728 44.81 7.95 -17.13
C MET A 728 45.08 6.45 -16.89
N ILE A 729 46.28 6.16 -16.40
CA ILE A 729 46.77 4.80 -16.11
C ILE A 729 46.46 4.32 -14.68
N GLY A 730 45.59 5.03 -13.96
CA GLY A 730 45.17 4.74 -12.60
C GLY A 730 46.03 5.44 -11.54
N SER A 731 45.72 5.16 -10.27
CA SER A 731 46.40 5.76 -9.13
C SER A 731 47.09 4.71 -8.26
N ILE A 732 47.96 5.15 -7.36
CA ILE A 732 48.58 4.35 -6.31
C ILE A 732 47.77 4.59 -5.04
N PRO A 733 46.97 3.62 -4.55
CA PRO A 733 46.23 3.77 -3.31
C PRO A 733 47.17 4.02 -2.12
N PRO A 734 46.71 4.68 -1.05
CA PRO A 734 47.53 5.05 0.10
C PRO A 734 47.90 3.88 1.04
N GLY A 735 47.55 2.63 0.70
CA GLY A 735 47.74 1.47 1.58
C GLY A 735 49.18 1.28 2.06
N SER A 736 50.17 1.44 1.16
CA SER A 736 51.59 1.35 1.54
C SER A 736 52.02 2.49 2.47
N GLN A 737 51.44 3.69 2.32
CA GLN A 737 51.72 4.82 3.22
C GLN A 737 51.12 4.60 4.61
N LEU A 738 49.93 3.97 4.69
CA LEU A 738 49.33 3.59 5.96
C LEU A 738 50.14 2.50 6.66
N ALA A 739 50.57 1.47 5.93
CA ALA A 739 51.41 0.40 6.47
C ALA A 739 52.75 0.96 6.98
N ALA A 740 53.39 1.85 6.22
CA ALA A 740 54.62 2.54 6.63
C ALA A 740 54.41 3.44 7.87
N ALA A 741 53.22 4.00 8.05
CA ALA A 741 52.83 4.74 9.24
C ALA A 741 52.49 3.83 10.45
N GLY A 742 52.52 2.50 10.28
CA GLY A 742 52.24 1.50 11.32
C GLY A 742 50.77 1.12 11.46
N VAL A 743 49.89 1.57 10.57
CA VAL A 743 48.46 1.25 10.60
C VAL A 743 48.22 -0.12 9.96
N ARG A 744 47.64 -1.06 10.72
CA ARG A 744 47.27 -2.38 10.20
C ARG A 744 45.87 -2.38 9.62
N THR A 745 45.66 -3.30 8.69
CA THR A 745 44.36 -3.56 8.07
C THR A 745 43.56 -4.60 8.87
N ILE A 746 42.25 -4.70 8.61
CA ILE A 746 41.38 -5.67 9.26
C ILE A 746 41.80 -7.11 8.91
N ALA A 747 42.22 -7.36 7.67
CA ALA A 747 42.70 -8.68 7.25
C ALA A 747 43.96 -9.13 8.01
N GLU A 748 44.91 -8.22 8.22
CA GLU A 748 46.15 -8.53 8.94
C GLU A 748 45.87 -8.91 10.40
N ASP A 749 44.92 -8.27 11.07
CA ASP A 749 44.51 -8.66 12.44
C ASP A 749 43.78 -9.99 12.49
N ALA A 750 42.88 -10.25 11.54
CA ALA A 750 42.18 -11.53 11.45
C ALA A 750 43.16 -12.70 11.25
N SER A 751 44.25 -12.47 10.51
CA SER A 751 45.32 -13.46 10.31
C SER A 751 46.19 -13.71 11.56
N LEU A 752 46.32 -12.71 12.45
CA LEU A 752 47.14 -12.79 13.67
C LEU A 752 46.35 -13.27 14.89
N HIS A 753 45.02 -13.10 14.89
CA HIS A 753 44.13 -13.47 15.99
C HIS A 753 42.87 -14.19 15.49
N PRO A 754 42.99 -15.42 14.95
CA PRO A 754 41.86 -16.16 14.38
C PRO A 754 40.74 -16.45 15.39
N ASP A 755 41.08 -16.64 16.67
CA ASP A 755 40.11 -17.06 17.71
C ASP A 755 39.16 -15.93 18.19
N LYS A 756 39.46 -14.67 17.85
CA LYS A 756 38.63 -13.51 18.26
C LYS A 756 37.51 -13.17 17.27
N HIS A 757 37.56 -13.72 16.05
CA HIS A 757 36.62 -13.44 14.99
C HIS A 757 35.92 -14.74 14.61
N GLY A 758 34.70 -14.93 15.14
CA GLY A 758 33.96 -16.20 15.10
C GLY A 758 33.97 -16.93 13.75
N THR A 759 34.13 -18.25 13.84
CA THR A 759 34.23 -19.26 12.78
C THR A 759 33.35 -18.96 11.56
N THR A 760 33.99 -18.73 10.41
CA THR A 760 33.34 -18.80 9.10
C THR A 760 32.92 -20.25 8.83
N GLN A 761 31.62 -20.52 8.81
CA GLN A 761 31.11 -21.79 8.28
C GLN A 761 31.41 -21.84 6.78
N ASN A 762 32.29 -22.78 6.40
CA ASN A 762 32.49 -23.22 5.02
C ASN A 762 31.15 -23.67 4.44
N LEU A 763 30.65 -22.94 3.44
CA LEU A 763 29.63 -23.43 2.52
C LEU A 763 30.16 -23.28 1.09
N GLY A 764 30.52 -24.43 0.50
CA GLY A 764 30.53 -24.67 -0.95
C GLY A 764 31.65 -24.00 -1.74
N ALA A 765 32.69 -24.78 -2.06
CA ALA A 765 33.66 -24.46 -3.09
C ALA A 765 32.97 -24.18 -4.44
N GLY A 766 32.94 -22.91 -4.83
CA GLY A 766 32.83 -22.45 -6.21
C GLY A 766 33.95 -21.44 -6.40
N GLU A 767 34.90 -21.74 -7.29
CA GLU A 767 36.16 -21.02 -7.49
C GLU A 767 35.97 -19.48 -7.50
N SER A 768 36.40 -18.85 -6.40
CA SER A 768 36.53 -17.41 -6.32
C SER A 768 37.76 -16.98 -7.12
N ALA A 769 37.52 -16.19 -8.16
CA ALA A 769 38.55 -15.49 -8.92
C ALA A 769 39.21 -14.39 -8.06
N VAL A 770 40.06 -14.80 -7.12
CA VAL A 770 40.96 -13.91 -6.34
C VAL A 770 42.33 -14.58 -6.28
N ASP A 771 42.91 -14.82 -7.45
CA ASP A 771 44.31 -15.25 -7.54
C ASP A 771 44.95 -14.71 -8.82
N VAL A 772 45.01 -13.37 -8.94
CA VAL A 772 45.77 -12.70 -10.02
C VAL A 772 46.45 -11.45 -9.48
N PHE A 773 47.21 -11.53 -8.39
CA PHE A 773 48.27 -10.55 -8.05
C PHE A 773 49.31 -11.15 -7.11
N ARG A 774 49.99 -12.20 -7.57
CA ARG A 774 51.35 -12.55 -7.12
C ARG A 774 52.18 -12.84 -8.36
N SER A 775 52.89 -11.83 -8.87
CA SER A 775 54.08 -12.11 -9.67
C SER A 775 55.25 -12.28 -8.71
N PRO A 776 56.06 -13.35 -8.84
CA PRO A 776 57.26 -13.53 -8.06
C PRO A 776 58.31 -12.51 -8.52
N ILE A 777 59.09 -12.04 -7.55
CA ILE A 777 60.32 -11.29 -7.78
C ILE A 777 61.31 -12.25 -8.46
N GLY A 778 61.78 -11.85 -9.63
CA GLY A 778 62.82 -12.48 -10.44
C GLY A 778 63.23 -11.52 -11.53
#